data_AF-A0AAD5C7F9-F1
#
_entry.id   AF-A0AAD5C7F9-F1
#
_cell.length_a   1.000
_cell.length_b   1.000
_cell.length_c   1.000
_cell.angle_alpha   90.00
_cell.angle_beta   90.00
_cell.angle_gamma   90.00
#
_symmetry.space_group_name_H-M   'P 1'
#
loop_
_entity.id
_entity.type
_entity.pdbx_description
1 polymer ?
#
loop_
_entity_poly.entity_id
_entity_poly.type
_entity_poly.pdbx_seq_one_letter_code
_entity_poly.pdbx_strand_id
1 'polypeptide(L)'
;MTPDQLRRFLQDNNNHAGDQHTVSISDAEWIIDQIVNKRNHVEASVHQDMTAPLSHYFIYTGHNSYLTGNQLSSKSSELPIIKALKRGVRVIELDLWPNSSKDDVNVLHGRTLTSSVKLRDCLKAIKEYAFVASPYPVIITFEDHLTPDLQAKVAKMVTETFGSMLFSPESENLEELPAPENLKHKILISTKPPKECREAGDIKRSSSQKIQVFDVDVDDAWSEDESSKSGSDLSDHDVETEDLLKGKKSPSSPVYKKLIAIHAGKPKNGLKNALKAEKDKVRRLSLVEQALKKAAENHGQDVVRFTQKHILRIYPKGTRITSSNYKPLTCWLHGAQMVAFNMQGYGRSLWLMHGMFRANGNCGYVKKPEFLIRCGSKNEVFNPKAKLPPKTSLKVKVYMGDGWHLDFKKTHFDRYSPPDFYTRVGIAGASVDRIMKKTKIKVDNWTPVWNEEFTFPLAVPELALLRIEVHDRNVSEKDTFAGQICLPVSELRPGIRAVPLCNRKDSILWADREAKEQNLEYKLVGPIPTFQISNEAILDDMKSPISHYYIYTSHNTYLTGNQFTSDSSVRPIIRALQKGVRGIELDLWPNPTNTDVNVCHGRTLTSSVKLRKCLNVIKDYAFYSSDYPVIITFEDHLNRSLRAKVAIMVKNTFGDMLVQPKKDSKITKLPSPADLKRKIIISTKPPNESLETETNTPQK
;
A
#
# COMPACT_ATOMS: atom_id res chain seq x y z
N MET A 1 -20.07 6.96 12.60
CA MET A 1 -20.48 7.99 13.55
C MET A 1 -21.42 8.91 12.79
N THR A 2 -22.64 9.13 13.26
CA THR A 2 -23.54 10.14 12.68
C THR A 2 -23.19 11.54 13.23
N PRO A 3 -23.61 12.63 12.56
CA PRO A 3 -23.44 13.98 13.10
C PRO A 3 -24.06 14.15 14.49
N ASP A 4 -25.22 13.52 14.75
CA ASP A 4 -25.81 13.48 16.09
C ASP A 4 -24.93 12.82 17.15
N GLN A 5 -24.23 11.73 16.80
CA GLN A 5 -23.29 11.07 17.71
C GLN A 5 -22.09 11.97 18.00
N LEU A 6 -21.51 12.62 16.98
CA LEU A 6 -20.40 13.56 17.22
C LEU A 6 -20.86 14.79 18.00
N ARG A 7 -22.03 15.36 17.69
CA ARG A 7 -22.62 16.50 18.39
C ARG A 7 -22.74 16.21 19.89
N ARG A 8 -23.39 15.10 20.26
CA ARG A 8 -23.52 14.69 21.67
C ARG A 8 -22.16 14.50 22.31
N PHE A 9 -21.26 13.76 21.66
CA PHE A 9 -19.90 13.56 22.15
C PHE A 9 -19.14 14.89 22.40
N LEU A 10 -19.27 15.89 21.53
CA LEU A 10 -18.63 17.20 21.70
C LEU A 10 -19.29 18.03 22.81
N GLN A 11 -20.63 18.00 22.91
CA GLN A 11 -21.37 18.64 24.00
C GLN A 11 -20.98 18.05 25.37
N ASP A 12 -20.91 16.71 25.46
CA ASP A 12 -20.50 15.98 26.67
C ASP A 12 -19.06 16.31 27.11
N ASN A 13 -18.17 16.68 26.18
CA ASN A 13 -16.77 17.06 26.48
C ASN A 13 -16.59 18.56 26.76
N ASN A 14 -17.36 19.45 26.12
CA ASN A 14 -17.27 20.90 26.34
C ASN A 14 -17.74 21.31 27.76
N ASN A 15 -18.63 20.53 28.37
CA ASN A 15 -19.13 20.74 29.75
C ASN A 15 -18.06 20.66 30.87
N HIS A 16 -16.78 20.49 30.54
CA HIS A 16 -15.66 20.59 31.48
C HIS A 16 -14.81 21.87 31.32
N ALA A 17 -15.11 22.73 30.35
CA ALA A 17 -14.31 23.92 30.02
C ALA A 17 -14.91 25.26 30.48
N GLY A 18 -16.16 25.28 30.95
CA GLY A 18 -16.87 26.51 31.39
C GLY A 18 -17.55 27.30 30.28
N ASP A 19 -17.09 27.21 29.02
CA ASP A 19 -17.74 27.85 27.87
C ASP A 19 -19.05 27.15 27.45
N GLN A 20 -20.16 27.88 27.53
CA GLN A 20 -21.49 27.42 27.09
C GLN A 20 -21.68 27.46 25.56
N HIS A 21 -20.75 26.93 24.78
CA HIS A 21 -20.89 26.83 23.33
C HIS A 21 -21.57 25.52 22.92
N THR A 22 -22.88 25.62 22.66
CA THR A 22 -23.74 24.52 22.20
C THR A 22 -23.43 24.14 20.74
N VAL A 23 -22.59 23.12 20.56
CA VAL A 23 -22.28 22.56 19.22
C VAL A 23 -23.57 22.14 18.51
N SER A 24 -23.81 22.63 17.30
CA SER A 24 -25.00 22.29 16.50
C SER A 24 -24.84 20.96 15.75
N ILE A 25 -25.89 20.52 15.05
CA ILE A 25 -25.78 19.35 14.16
C ILE A 25 -24.85 19.69 13.00
N SER A 26 -24.96 20.89 12.41
CA SER A 26 -24.15 21.28 11.26
C SER A 26 -22.68 21.54 11.59
N ASP A 27 -22.36 21.97 12.82
CA ASP A 27 -20.97 21.99 13.29
C ASP A 27 -20.41 20.56 13.37
N ALA A 28 -21.22 19.60 13.84
CA ALA A 28 -20.82 18.20 13.89
C ALA A 28 -20.76 17.55 12.49
N GLU A 29 -21.62 17.94 11.54
CA GLU A 29 -21.52 17.57 10.13
C GLU A 29 -20.19 18.07 9.54
N TRP A 30 -19.87 19.35 9.77
CA TRP A 30 -18.62 19.96 9.33
C TRP A 30 -17.39 19.33 10.00
N ILE A 31 -17.41 19.05 11.30
CA ILE A 31 -16.28 18.39 11.98
C ILE A 31 -16.14 16.93 11.51
N ILE A 32 -17.24 16.20 11.26
CA ILE A 32 -17.16 14.87 10.61
C ILE A 32 -16.54 14.99 9.22
N ASP A 33 -17.02 15.91 8.37
CA ASP A 33 -16.46 16.16 7.05
C ASP A 33 -14.95 16.45 7.14
N GLN A 34 -14.53 17.34 8.03
CA GLN A 34 -13.13 17.69 8.22
C GLN A 34 -12.28 16.52 8.75
N ILE A 35 -12.82 15.64 9.59
CA ILE A 35 -12.13 14.42 10.07
C ILE A 35 -12.08 13.35 8.97
N VAL A 36 -13.12 13.24 8.13
CA VAL A 36 -13.25 12.28 7.03
C VAL A 36 -12.40 12.68 5.82
N ASN A 37 -12.32 13.96 5.50
CA ASN A 37 -11.53 14.47 4.38
C ASN A 37 -10.05 14.63 4.77
N LYS A 38 -9.75 14.95 6.04
CA LYS A 38 -8.37 14.94 6.58
C LYS A 38 -7.99 13.57 7.15
N ARG A 39 -8.38 12.49 6.44
CA ARG A 39 -8.03 11.08 6.74
C ARG A 39 -6.54 10.75 6.62
N ASN A 40 -5.76 11.61 5.97
CA ASN A 40 -4.30 11.52 5.92
C ASN A 40 -3.75 11.74 7.34
N HIS A 41 -3.49 10.62 8.02
CA HIS A 41 -2.88 10.51 9.34
C HIS A 41 -1.35 10.38 9.28
N VAL A 42 -0.83 10.17 8.07
CA VAL A 42 0.57 10.30 7.61
C VAL A 42 0.57 11.16 6.34
N GLU A 43 1.72 11.70 5.90
CA GLU A 43 1.74 12.47 4.66
C GLU A 43 1.66 11.56 3.42
N ALA A 44 0.77 11.92 2.50
CA ALA A 44 0.39 11.09 1.36
C ALA A 44 1.33 11.24 0.14
N SER A 45 2.16 12.28 0.12
CA SER A 45 3.16 12.53 -0.92
C SER A 45 4.59 12.32 -0.41
N VAL A 46 5.48 12.06 -1.35
CA VAL A 46 6.93 12.03 -1.10
C VAL A 46 7.39 13.46 -0.81
N HIS A 47 7.97 13.66 0.36
CA HIS A 47 8.32 14.98 0.90
C HIS A 47 9.70 15.00 1.58
N GLN A 48 10.28 13.83 1.84
CA GLN A 48 11.65 13.70 2.33
C GLN A 48 12.61 13.94 1.16
N ASP A 49 13.80 14.46 1.43
CA ASP A 49 14.87 14.57 0.44
C ASP A 49 15.20 13.19 -0.16
N MET A 50 15.11 13.07 -1.49
CA MET A 50 15.38 11.85 -2.26
C MET A 50 16.69 11.91 -3.07
N THR A 51 17.47 12.99 -2.91
CA THR A 51 18.71 13.27 -3.65
C THR A 51 19.97 12.76 -2.96
N ALA A 52 19.88 12.36 -1.68
CA ALA A 52 20.97 11.71 -0.98
C ALA A 52 21.24 10.26 -1.49
N PRO A 53 22.42 9.67 -1.24
CA PRO A 53 22.79 8.29 -1.60
C PRO A 53 21.84 7.20 -1.10
N LEU A 54 21.69 6.10 -1.87
CA LEU A 54 20.85 4.94 -1.48
C LEU A 54 21.17 4.34 -0.09
N SER A 55 22.40 4.47 0.43
CA SER A 55 22.76 4.05 1.79
C SER A 55 22.05 4.85 2.90
N HIS A 56 21.53 6.04 2.59
CA HIS A 56 20.89 6.95 3.54
C HIS A 56 19.39 6.70 3.74
N TYR A 57 18.81 5.63 3.16
CA TYR A 57 17.39 5.27 3.30
C TYR A 57 17.21 3.86 3.85
N PHE A 58 16.19 3.67 4.66
CA PHE A 58 15.58 2.35 4.84
C PHE A 58 14.80 2.00 3.57
N ILE A 59 14.90 0.75 3.13
CA ILE A 59 14.33 0.28 1.86
C ILE A 59 13.35 -0.86 2.13
N TYR A 60 12.15 -0.78 1.58
CA TYR A 60 11.10 -1.78 1.80
C TYR A 60 11.51 -3.10 1.13
N THR A 61 11.90 -4.10 1.92
CA THR A 61 12.68 -5.26 1.46
C THR A 61 11.94 -6.60 1.67
N GLY A 62 11.71 -7.35 0.59
CA GLY A 62 11.21 -8.73 0.63
C GLY A 62 12.31 -9.77 0.93
N HIS A 63 11.88 -10.93 1.42
CA HIS A 63 12.67 -12.16 1.54
C HIS A 63 11.98 -13.28 0.77
N ASN A 64 12.73 -14.13 0.06
CA ASN A 64 12.26 -15.24 -0.78
C ASN A 64 10.96 -14.91 -1.52
N SER A 65 10.99 -13.83 -2.31
CA SER A 65 9.80 -13.05 -2.72
C SER A 65 8.88 -13.76 -3.71
N TYR A 66 9.26 -14.96 -4.14
CA TYR A 66 8.53 -15.87 -5.01
C TYR A 66 7.67 -16.89 -4.23
N LEU A 67 7.87 -17.08 -2.92
CA LEU A 67 7.16 -18.07 -2.12
C LEU A 67 5.72 -17.65 -1.77
N THR A 68 4.77 -18.56 -1.97
CA THR A 68 3.34 -18.35 -1.61
C THR A 68 3.01 -18.68 -0.16
N GLY A 69 3.90 -19.36 0.57
CA GLY A 69 3.67 -19.78 1.95
C GLY A 69 4.95 -20.13 2.71
N ASN A 70 4.99 -21.32 3.31
CA ASN A 70 6.12 -21.84 4.11
C ASN A 70 7.41 -22.07 3.28
N GLN A 71 8.57 -22.17 3.94
CA GLN A 71 9.89 -22.28 3.29
C GLN A 71 10.24 -23.70 2.79
N LEU A 72 9.49 -24.74 3.17
CA LEU A 72 9.85 -26.15 2.91
C LEU A 72 9.05 -26.82 1.78
N SER A 73 7.78 -26.44 1.60
CA SER A 73 6.83 -27.16 0.74
C SER A 73 5.77 -26.29 0.07
N SER A 74 5.83 -24.95 0.21
CA SER A 74 4.87 -24.08 -0.49
C SER A 74 5.17 -23.94 -1.98
N LYS A 75 4.19 -23.44 -2.74
CA LYS A 75 4.39 -23.17 -4.17
C LYS A 75 5.20 -21.89 -4.35
N SER A 76 6.04 -21.87 -5.37
CA SER A 76 6.64 -20.65 -5.90
C SER A 76 5.80 -20.11 -7.06
N SER A 77 5.60 -18.79 -7.12
CA SER A 77 5.06 -18.10 -8.30
C SER A 77 5.44 -16.62 -8.32
N GLU A 78 5.06 -15.91 -9.37
CA GLU A 78 5.19 -14.47 -9.52
C GLU A 78 4.13 -13.66 -8.75
N LEU A 79 2.98 -14.25 -8.39
CA LEU A 79 1.91 -13.55 -7.65
C LEU A 79 2.33 -12.87 -6.33
N PRO A 80 3.21 -13.44 -5.48
CA PRO A 80 3.69 -12.76 -4.28
C PRO A 80 4.58 -11.55 -4.61
N ILE A 81 5.36 -11.60 -5.70
CA ILE A 81 6.15 -10.48 -6.22
C ILE A 81 5.23 -9.34 -6.64
N ILE A 82 4.18 -9.64 -7.42
CA ILE A 82 3.18 -8.65 -7.87
C ILE A 82 2.52 -7.97 -6.66
N LYS A 83 2.15 -8.76 -5.63
CA LYS A 83 1.56 -8.24 -4.38
C LYS A 83 2.54 -7.38 -3.59
N ALA A 84 3.81 -7.75 -3.53
CA ALA A 84 4.87 -6.97 -2.89
C ALA A 84 5.07 -5.61 -3.59
N LEU A 85 5.25 -5.61 -4.91
CA LEU A 85 5.47 -4.39 -5.70
C LEU A 85 4.27 -3.43 -5.63
N LYS A 86 3.03 -3.94 -5.76
CA LYS A 86 1.79 -3.16 -5.57
C LYS A 86 1.63 -2.57 -4.16
N ARG A 87 2.26 -3.16 -3.14
CA ARG A 87 2.21 -2.68 -1.74
C ARG A 87 3.24 -1.58 -1.44
N GLY A 88 4.27 -1.43 -2.28
CA GLY A 88 5.37 -0.48 -2.06
C GLY A 88 6.76 -1.11 -1.89
N VAL A 89 6.90 -2.43 -1.98
CA VAL A 89 8.19 -3.12 -1.80
C VAL A 89 9.16 -2.76 -2.92
N ARG A 90 10.41 -2.43 -2.57
CA ARG A 90 11.46 -1.97 -3.49
C ARG A 90 12.64 -2.94 -3.62
N VAL A 91 12.74 -3.96 -2.77
CA VAL A 91 13.72 -5.05 -2.96
C VAL A 91 13.00 -6.39 -3.10
N ILE A 92 13.26 -7.10 -4.20
CA ILE A 92 12.69 -8.41 -4.53
C ILE A 92 13.81 -9.44 -4.60
N GLU A 93 13.63 -10.57 -3.91
CA GLU A 93 14.59 -11.68 -3.87
C GLU A 93 14.18 -12.85 -4.75
N LEU A 94 15.12 -13.36 -5.54
CA LEU A 94 14.95 -14.50 -6.45
C LEU A 94 16.18 -15.43 -6.37
N ASP A 95 15.93 -16.69 -6.00
CA ASP A 95 16.97 -17.70 -5.82
C ASP A 95 17.12 -18.50 -7.12
N LEU A 96 18.22 -18.30 -7.83
CA LEU A 96 18.42 -18.79 -9.18
C LEU A 96 19.09 -20.17 -9.20
N TRP A 97 18.36 -21.16 -9.70
CA TRP A 97 18.81 -22.55 -9.81
C TRP A 97 18.67 -23.06 -11.25
N PRO A 98 19.53 -24.00 -11.70
CA PRO A 98 19.32 -24.71 -12.95
C PRO A 98 18.00 -25.49 -12.91
N ASN A 99 17.31 -25.57 -14.05
CA ASN A 99 16.19 -26.51 -14.21
C ASN A 99 16.69 -27.98 -14.23
N SER A 100 15.76 -28.94 -14.25
CA SER A 100 16.06 -30.38 -14.28
C SER A 100 16.99 -30.79 -15.43
N SER A 101 16.83 -30.16 -16.60
CA SER A 101 17.61 -30.42 -17.81
C SER A 101 18.95 -29.66 -17.85
N LYS A 102 19.20 -28.77 -16.88
CA LYS A 102 20.38 -27.88 -16.76
C LYS A 102 20.60 -26.93 -17.93
N ASP A 103 19.59 -26.69 -18.76
CA ASP A 103 19.63 -25.83 -19.93
C ASP A 103 18.92 -24.48 -19.72
N ASP A 104 18.07 -24.34 -18.70
CA ASP A 104 17.33 -23.11 -18.36
C ASP A 104 17.31 -22.81 -16.86
N VAL A 105 16.79 -21.63 -16.48
CA VAL A 105 16.84 -21.14 -15.08
C VAL A 105 15.46 -21.03 -14.44
N ASN A 106 15.34 -21.68 -13.30
CA ASN A 106 14.17 -21.65 -12.41
C ASN A 106 14.47 -20.84 -11.16
N VAL A 107 13.40 -20.39 -10.51
CA VAL A 107 13.41 -19.82 -9.16
C VAL A 107 12.72 -20.79 -8.21
N LEU A 108 13.42 -21.20 -7.15
CA LEU A 108 12.91 -22.05 -6.06
C LEU A 108 13.79 -21.92 -4.82
N HIS A 109 13.25 -22.29 -3.64
CA HIS A 109 14.08 -22.40 -2.44
C HIS A 109 14.86 -23.72 -2.48
N GLY A 110 16.18 -23.62 -2.66
CA GLY A 110 17.04 -24.77 -2.93
C GLY A 110 17.01 -25.86 -1.85
N ARG A 111 17.17 -27.13 -2.25
CA ARG A 111 17.18 -28.30 -1.35
C ARG A 111 15.89 -28.51 -0.53
N THR A 112 14.76 -27.95 -0.97
CA THR A 112 13.44 -28.15 -0.33
C THR A 112 12.41 -28.79 -1.28
N LEU A 113 11.20 -29.06 -0.77
CA LEU A 113 10.04 -29.54 -1.54
C LEU A 113 9.18 -28.38 -2.10
N THR A 114 9.70 -27.14 -2.12
CA THR A 114 8.98 -26.02 -2.74
C THR A 114 8.88 -26.22 -4.26
N SER A 115 7.76 -25.79 -4.87
CA SER A 115 7.66 -25.83 -6.33
C SER A 115 8.60 -24.80 -6.95
N SER A 116 8.94 -24.96 -8.24
CA SER A 116 9.68 -23.93 -8.99
C SER A 116 8.75 -23.06 -9.83
N VAL A 117 9.23 -21.86 -10.17
CA VAL A 117 8.66 -20.96 -11.18
C VAL A 117 9.77 -20.55 -12.16
N LYS A 118 9.45 -20.29 -13.42
CA LYS A 118 10.46 -19.89 -14.43
C LYS A 118 10.93 -18.46 -14.17
N LEU A 119 12.25 -18.23 -14.26
CA LEU A 119 12.81 -16.89 -14.06
C LEU A 119 12.18 -15.84 -14.99
N ARG A 120 11.93 -16.19 -16.26
CA ARG A 120 11.32 -15.28 -17.24
C ARG A 120 9.97 -14.71 -16.78
N ASP A 121 9.17 -15.48 -16.05
CA ASP A 121 7.82 -15.05 -15.65
C ASP A 121 7.89 -14.15 -14.40
N CYS A 122 8.83 -14.39 -13.48
CA CYS A 122 9.19 -13.44 -12.43
C CYS A 122 9.72 -12.11 -13.01
N LEU A 123 10.61 -12.14 -14.01
CA LEU A 123 11.17 -10.93 -14.63
C LEU A 123 10.09 -10.11 -15.36
N LYS A 124 9.15 -10.74 -16.08
CA LYS A 124 7.97 -10.07 -16.66
C LYS A 124 7.13 -9.37 -15.60
N ALA A 125 6.78 -10.09 -14.52
CA ALA A 125 5.99 -9.54 -13.43
C ALA A 125 6.67 -8.35 -12.74
N ILE A 126 8.01 -8.38 -12.60
CA ILE A 126 8.76 -7.23 -12.10
C ILE A 126 8.69 -6.07 -13.10
N LYS A 127 8.87 -6.30 -14.40
CA LYS A 127 8.77 -5.25 -15.43
C LYS A 127 7.42 -4.53 -15.42
N GLU A 128 6.33 -5.29 -15.31
CA GLU A 128 4.96 -4.78 -15.33
C GLU A 128 4.61 -4.01 -14.04
N TYR A 129 5.04 -4.50 -12.87
CA TYR A 129 4.57 -3.97 -11.58
C TYR A 129 5.58 -3.13 -10.79
N ALA A 130 6.86 -3.05 -11.19
CA ALA A 130 7.92 -2.36 -10.45
C ALA A 130 7.49 -0.95 -9.99
N PHE A 131 6.97 -0.15 -10.92
CA PHE A 131 6.73 1.28 -10.69
C PHE A 131 5.26 1.65 -10.43
N VAL A 132 4.37 0.67 -10.32
CA VAL A 132 2.91 0.89 -10.15
C VAL A 132 2.56 1.60 -8.84
N ALA A 133 3.37 1.44 -7.80
CA ALA A 133 3.16 2.06 -6.48
C ALA A 133 4.25 3.07 -6.08
N SER A 134 5.20 3.39 -6.97
CA SER A 134 6.29 4.36 -6.73
C SER A 134 7.15 4.53 -7.99
N PRO A 135 7.60 5.74 -8.36
CA PRO A 135 8.57 5.92 -9.44
C PRO A 135 10.01 5.52 -9.04
N TYR A 136 10.30 5.36 -7.75
CA TYR A 136 11.65 5.10 -7.24
C TYR A 136 12.15 3.67 -7.56
N PRO A 137 13.47 3.44 -7.60
CA PRO A 137 14.06 2.22 -8.14
C PRO A 137 13.58 0.92 -7.47
N VAL A 138 13.71 -0.18 -8.22
CA VAL A 138 13.52 -1.55 -7.70
C VAL A 138 14.83 -2.31 -7.78
N ILE A 139 15.24 -2.92 -6.67
CA ILE A 139 16.47 -3.71 -6.56
C ILE A 139 16.09 -5.19 -6.59
N ILE A 140 16.62 -5.94 -7.55
CA ILE A 140 16.49 -7.40 -7.60
C ILE A 140 17.73 -8.00 -6.96
N THR A 141 17.56 -8.78 -5.89
CA THR A 141 18.65 -9.52 -5.27
C THR A 141 18.62 -10.97 -5.73
N PHE A 142 19.59 -11.36 -6.56
CA PHE A 142 19.77 -12.76 -6.94
C PHE A 142 20.59 -13.49 -5.88
N GLU A 143 20.09 -14.61 -5.38
CA GLU A 143 20.97 -15.65 -4.84
C GLU A 143 21.31 -16.63 -5.96
N ASP A 144 22.58 -16.66 -6.35
CA ASP A 144 23.03 -17.29 -7.59
C ASP A 144 23.71 -18.64 -7.33
N HIS A 145 23.09 -19.72 -7.83
CA HIS A 145 23.57 -21.10 -7.79
C HIS A 145 23.84 -21.67 -9.21
N LEU A 146 24.13 -20.80 -10.18
CA LEU A 146 24.23 -21.13 -11.61
C LEU A 146 25.67 -21.42 -12.10
N THR A 147 25.77 -22.07 -13.26
CA THR A 147 27.01 -22.17 -14.05
C THR A 147 27.26 -20.89 -14.87
N PRO A 148 28.50 -20.60 -15.31
CA PRO A 148 28.80 -19.39 -16.10
C PRO A 148 27.96 -19.25 -17.38
N ASP A 149 27.61 -20.36 -18.01
CA ASP A 149 26.77 -20.41 -19.22
C ASP A 149 25.31 -20.02 -18.91
N LEU A 150 24.78 -20.50 -17.78
CA LEU A 150 23.46 -20.09 -17.29
C LEU A 150 23.47 -18.65 -16.77
N GLN A 151 24.56 -18.17 -16.16
CA GLN A 151 24.75 -16.74 -15.82
C GLN A 151 24.72 -15.85 -17.07
N ALA A 152 25.37 -16.28 -18.17
CA ALA A 152 25.27 -15.59 -19.46
C ALA A 152 23.83 -15.61 -20.01
N LYS A 153 23.11 -16.73 -19.86
CA LYS A 153 21.69 -16.83 -20.22
C LYS A 153 20.82 -15.86 -19.40
N VAL A 154 21.04 -15.76 -18.09
CA VAL A 154 20.35 -14.79 -17.20
C VAL A 154 20.69 -13.36 -17.60
N ALA A 155 21.96 -13.04 -17.86
CA ALA A 155 22.35 -11.71 -18.29
C ALA A 155 21.61 -11.28 -19.57
N LYS A 156 21.48 -12.20 -20.53
CA LYS A 156 20.67 -12.00 -21.73
C LYS A 156 19.19 -11.80 -21.38
N MET A 157 18.56 -12.68 -20.58
CA MET A 157 17.14 -12.52 -20.19
C MET A 157 16.85 -11.20 -19.46
N VAL A 158 17.72 -10.78 -18.54
CA VAL A 158 17.57 -9.54 -17.76
C VAL A 158 17.68 -8.32 -18.67
N THR A 159 18.66 -8.32 -19.60
CA THR A 159 18.84 -7.24 -20.59
C THR A 159 17.66 -7.18 -21.57
N GLU A 160 17.25 -8.31 -22.13
CA GLU A 160 16.07 -8.44 -23.02
C GLU A 160 14.78 -7.97 -22.34
N THR A 161 14.58 -8.32 -21.06
CA THR A 161 13.34 -8.01 -20.35
C THR A 161 13.26 -6.53 -20.00
N PHE A 162 14.30 -5.97 -19.37
CA PHE A 162 14.23 -4.61 -18.81
C PHE A 162 14.69 -3.51 -19.78
N GLY A 163 15.61 -3.80 -20.70
CA GLY A 163 16.10 -2.81 -21.67
C GLY A 163 16.55 -1.51 -20.99
N SER A 164 15.97 -0.38 -21.40
CA SER A 164 16.25 0.96 -20.85
C SER A 164 15.86 1.15 -19.37
N MET A 165 15.06 0.25 -18.78
CA MET A 165 14.80 0.24 -17.33
C MET A 165 15.99 -0.31 -16.53
N LEU A 166 16.88 -1.09 -17.14
CA LEU A 166 18.04 -1.65 -16.44
C LEU A 166 19.04 -0.53 -16.12
N PHE A 167 19.55 -0.51 -14.89
CA PHE A 167 20.71 0.29 -14.52
C PHE A 167 21.94 -0.60 -14.44
N SER A 168 22.97 -0.23 -15.19
CA SER A 168 24.31 -0.82 -15.14
C SER A 168 25.30 0.29 -14.77
N PRO A 169 26.21 0.06 -13.82
CA PRO A 169 27.16 1.09 -13.41
C PRO A 169 28.27 1.28 -14.45
N GLU A 170 28.75 2.52 -14.59
CA GLU A 170 29.84 2.87 -15.51
C GLU A 170 31.22 2.34 -15.03
N SER A 171 31.35 2.04 -13.74
CA SER A 171 32.56 1.53 -13.08
C SER A 171 32.22 0.35 -12.16
N GLU A 172 33.12 -0.64 -12.07
CA GLU A 172 33.03 -1.73 -11.09
C GLU A 172 33.29 -1.28 -9.64
N ASN A 173 33.81 -0.07 -9.47
CA ASN A 173 34.08 0.59 -8.19
C ASN A 173 33.25 1.88 -8.13
N LEU A 174 32.15 1.83 -7.38
CA LEU A 174 31.41 3.01 -6.98
C LEU A 174 31.92 3.47 -5.62
N GLU A 175 32.40 4.72 -5.53
CA GLU A 175 32.76 5.34 -4.26
C GLU A 175 31.52 5.65 -3.41
N GLU A 176 30.38 5.93 -4.03
CA GLU A 176 29.11 6.22 -3.39
C GLU A 176 27.95 5.61 -4.21
N LEU A 177 26.83 5.29 -3.56
CA LEU A 177 25.66 4.74 -4.25
C LEU A 177 24.79 5.87 -4.82
N PRO A 178 24.31 5.79 -6.07
CA PRO A 178 23.47 6.84 -6.64
C PRO A 178 22.18 7.08 -5.85
N ALA A 179 21.65 8.30 -5.97
CA ALA A 179 20.43 8.71 -5.29
C ALA A 179 19.18 8.00 -5.84
N PRO A 180 18.15 7.73 -5.01
CA PRO A 180 16.85 7.24 -5.48
C PRO A 180 16.23 8.12 -6.59
N GLU A 181 16.38 9.44 -6.50
CA GLU A 181 15.88 10.40 -7.50
C GLU A 181 16.49 10.15 -8.89
N ASN A 182 17.83 10.03 -8.97
CA ASN A 182 18.58 9.78 -10.20
C ASN A 182 18.32 8.36 -10.78
N LEU A 183 17.66 7.50 -10.02
CA LEU A 183 17.35 6.12 -10.35
C LEU A 183 15.83 5.88 -10.53
N LYS A 184 15.03 6.94 -10.70
CA LYS A 184 13.60 6.81 -11.04
C LYS A 184 13.41 5.95 -12.30
N HIS A 185 12.44 5.06 -12.23
CA HIS A 185 12.11 4.05 -13.24
C HIS A 185 13.26 3.10 -13.61
N LYS A 186 14.25 2.92 -12.71
CA LYS A 186 15.37 1.98 -12.89
C LYS A 186 15.25 0.71 -12.06
N ILE A 187 15.80 -0.36 -12.60
CA ILE A 187 15.92 -1.69 -12.00
C ILE A 187 17.42 -1.99 -11.81
N LEU A 188 17.82 -2.31 -10.57
CA LEU A 188 19.21 -2.56 -10.18
C LEU A 188 19.37 -4.04 -9.81
N ILE A 189 20.45 -4.69 -10.28
CA ILE A 189 20.78 -6.06 -9.84
C ILE A 189 21.78 -6.03 -8.69
N SER A 190 21.54 -6.85 -7.66
CA SER A 190 22.49 -7.06 -6.56
C SER A 190 22.75 -8.54 -6.29
N THR A 191 23.98 -8.98 -6.52
CA THR A 191 24.41 -10.35 -6.24
C THR A 191 25.90 -10.42 -5.90
N LYS A 192 26.40 -11.63 -5.59
CA LYS A 192 27.82 -11.91 -5.36
C LYS A 192 28.52 -11.81 -6.73
N PRO A 193 29.57 -10.99 -6.93
CA PRO A 193 30.31 -11.01 -8.19
C PRO A 193 30.94 -12.40 -8.41
N PRO A 194 31.02 -12.90 -9.66
CA PRO A 194 31.64 -14.20 -9.95
C PRO A 194 33.08 -14.31 -9.43
N LYS A 195 33.50 -15.54 -9.10
CA LYS A 195 34.90 -15.82 -8.73
C LYS A 195 35.79 -15.66 -9.97
N GLU A 196 36.64 -14.64 -10.00
CA GLU A 196 37.65 -14.47 -11.05
C GLU A 196 38.72 -15.58 -10.96
N CYS A 197 39.07 -16.18 -12.10
CA CYS A 197 40.24 -17.04 -12.20
C CYS A 197 41.49 -16.17 -12.20
N ARG A 198 42.22 -16.16 -11.08
CA ARG A 198 43.64 -15.82 -11.10
C ARG A 198 44.39 -16.96 -11.80
N GLU A 199 45.33 -16.61 -12.67
CA GLU A 199 46.20 -17.57 -13.34
C GLU A 199 47.10 -18.30 -12.32
N ALA A 200 47.60 -19.48 -12.69
CA ALA A 200 48.17 -20.42 -11.74
C ALA A 200 49.55 -19.98 -11.24
N GLY A 201 49.61 -19.49 -9.99
CA GLY A 201 50.84 -19.24 -9.23
C GLY A 201 50.90 -20.07 -7.95
N ASP A 202 51.95 -20.89 -7.85
CA ASP A 202 52.47 -21.62 -6.69
C ASP A 202 51.54 -22.50 -5.83
N ILE A 203 51.76 -23.81 -5.96
CA ILE A 203 51.30 -24.85 -5.03
C ILE A 203 52.31 -24.98 -3.90
N LYS A 204 51.91 -24.77 -2.63
CA LYS A 204 52.58 -25.36 -1.47
C LYS A 204 51.59 -25.95 -0.45
N ARG A 205 52.01 -27.05 0.18
CA ARG A 205 51.22 -27.88 1.11
C ARG A 205 51.41 -27.44 2.57
N SER A 206 50.35 -27.47 3.37
CA SER A 206 50.37 -27.71 4.82
C SER A 206 48.93 -28.07 5.25
N SER A 207 48.60 -29.34 5.50
CA SER A 207 48.74 -30.08 6.77
C SER A 207 47.67 -29.71 7.81
N SER A 208 46.81 -30.67 8.15
CA SER A 208 45.66 -30.51 9.05
C SER A 208 46.01 -30.62 10.53
N GLN A 209 45.33 -29.82 11.37
CA GLN A 209 45.28 -29.99 12.83
C GLN A 209 43.87 -29.67 13.36
N LYS A 210 43.45 -30.41 14.39
CA LYS A 210 42.21 -30.20 15.17
C LYS A 210 42.55 -29.54 16.51
N ILE A 211 41.70 -28.64 16.99
CA ILE A 211 41.50 -28.21 18.39
C ILE A 211 40.06 -27.65 18.41
N GLN A 212 39.11 -28.42 18.94
CA GLN A 212 38.56 -28.36 20.30
C GLN A 212 37.65 -27.16 20.57
N VAL A 213 36.45 -27.47 21.09
CA VAL A 213 35.39 -26.54 21.48
C VAL A 213 35.44 -26.35 23.00
N PHE A 214 35.04 -25.18 23.48
CA PHE A 214 34.69 -24.95 24.88
C PHE A 214 33.30 -24.30 24.93
N ASP A 215 32.36 -24.98 25.57
CA ASP A 215 31.04 -24.45 25.90
C ASP A 215 31.11 -23.60 27.18
N VAL A 216 30.23 -22.61 27.28
CA VAL A 216 29.89 -21.91 28.53
C VAL A 216 28.41 -21.53 28.48
N ASP A 217 27.61 -22.21 29.29
CA ASP A 217 26.20 -21.87 29.51
C ASP A 217 26.06 -20.60 30.36
N VAL A 218 25.04 -19.79 30.04
CA VAL A 218 24.44 -18.83 30.97
C VAL A 218 22.94 -18.73 30.66
N ASP A 219 22.11 -19.24 31.56
CA ASP A 219 20.66 -18.98 31.57
C ASP A 219 20.36 -17.51 31.84
N ASP A 220 19.27 -17.00 31.26
CA ASP A 220 18.28 -16.29 32.08
C ASP A 220 16.89 -16.28 31.40
N ALA A 221 15.83 -16.44 32.18
CA ALA A 221 14.49 -16.78 31.71
C ALA A 221 13.44 -15.70 32.00
N TRP A 222 12.53 -15.46 31.05
CA TRP A 222 11.23 -14.83 31.29
C TRP A 222 10.18 -15.37 30.30
N SER A 223 9.50 -16.45 30.71
CA SER A 223 8.23 -16.97 30.15
C SER A 223 7.06 -16.02 30.54
N GLU A 224 5.77 -16.23 30.26
CA GLU A 224 4.91 -17.37 29.88
C GLU A 224 3.84 -16.89 28.86
N ASP A 225 3.02 -17.67 28.14
CA ASP A 225 2.80 -19.13 27.98
C ASP A 225 3.02 -19.51 26.48
N GLU A 226 3.51 -20.69 26.08
CA GLU A 226 2.92 -22.07 26.19
C GLU A 226 1.54 -22.24 25.50
N SER A 227 1.19 -23.37 24.88
CA SER A 227 1.59 -24.76 25.18
C SER A 227 2.16 -25.62 24.02
N SER A 228 3.29 -26.32 24.27
CA SER A 228 3.64 -27.69 23.81
C SER A 228 3.69 -28.05 22.28
N LYS A 229 4.52 -28.99 21.78
CA LYS A 229 5.52 -29.89 22.40
C LYS A 229 6.56 -30.37 21.36
N SER A 230 7.79 -30.63 21.82
CA SER A 230 8.84 -31.53 21.26
C SER A 230 9.14 -31.55 19.75
N GLY A 231 10.36 -31.13 19.39
CA GLY A 231 11.06 -31.48 18.15
C GLY A 231 12.57 -31.30 18.35
N SER A 232 13.39 -32.27 17.93
CA SER A 232 14.82 -32.34 18.25
C SER A 232 15.65 -31.18 17.69
N ASP A 233 16.63 -30.70 18.46
CA ASP A 233 17.64 -29.76 17.98
C ASP A 233 18.44 -30.34 16.80
N LEU A 234 18.42 -29.59 15.70
CA LEU A 234 19.37 -29.74 14.60
C LEU A 234 20.25 -28.49 14.59
N SER A 235 21.56 -28.68 14.68
CA SER A 235 22.51 -27.58 14.75
C SER A 235 22.59 -26.84 13.41
N ASP A 236 22.19 -25.56 13.40
CA ASP A 236 22.29 -24.62 12.27
C ASP A 236 23.79 -24.32 11.94
N HIS A 237 24.49 -25.31 11.39
CA HIS A 237 25.74 -25.13 10.66
C HIS A 237 25.44 -25.05 9.16
N ASP A 238 25.43 -23.83 8.61
CA ASP A 238 25.42 -23.56 7.17
C ASP A 238 26.74 -24.02 6.52
N VAL A 239 26.92 -25.34 6.42
CA VAL A 239 27.95 -25.94 5.57
C VAL A 239 27.44 -25.84 4.13
N GLU A 240 27.82 -24.74 3.46
CA GLU A 240 27.83 -24.68 1.99
C GLU A 240 28.79 -25.75 1.46
N THR A 241 28.33 -27.00 1.34
CA THR A 241 29.11 -28.09 0.75
C THR A 241 29.31 -27.82 -0.74
N GLU A 242 30.40 -27.13 -1.11
CA GLU A 242 30.89 -26.96 -2.50
C GLU A 242 31.42 -28.30 -3.09
N ASP A 243 30.64 -29.38 -2.96
CA ASP A 243 30.98 -30.68 -3.52
C ASP A 243 29.74 -31.38 -4.07
N LEU A 244 29.52 -31.22 -5.38
CA LEU A 244 28.80 -32.14 -6.30
C LEU A 244 28.75 -31.62 -7.75
N LEU A 245 29.06 -30.33 -7.98
CA LEU A 245 29.21 -29.75 -9.33
C LEU A 245 30.69 -29.56 -9.73
N LYS A 246 31.47 -30.65 -9.74
CA LYS A 246 32.81 -30.69 -10.36
C LYS A 246 32.72 -30.75 -11.90
N GLY A 247 32.06 -29.75 -12.49
CA GLY A 247 32.13 -29.45 -13.92
C GLY A 247 33.44 -28.74 -14.29
N LYS A 248 33.77 -28.73 -15.59
CA LYS A 248 34.94 -27.96 -16.09
C LYS A 248 34.76 -26.47 -15.76
N LYS A 249 35.80 -25.83 -15.23
CA LYS A 249 35.79 -24.37 -14.95
C LYS A 249 35.83 -23.58 -16.25
N SER A 250 34.67 -23.21 -16.80
CA SER A 250 34.55 -22.16 -17.80
C SER A 250 34.84 -20.78 -17.16
N PRO A 251 35.35 -19.80 -17.93
CA PRO A 251 35.58 -18.46 -17.42
C PRO A 251 34.27 -17.77 -17.02
N SER A 252 34.34 -16.89 -16.03
CA SER A 252 33.22 -16.05 -15.59
C SER A 252 32.62 -15.26 -16.76
N SER A 253 31.28 -15.24 -16.88
CA SER A 253 30.58 -14.41 -17.87
C SER A 253 30.79 -12.92 -17.60
N PRO A 254 31.54 -12.18 -18.45
CA PRO A 254 31.82 -10.76 -18.20
C PRO A 254 30.56 -9.90 -18.33
N VAL A 255 29.60 -10.34 -19.16
CA VAL A 255 28.31 -9.67 -19.35
C VAL A 255 27.48 -9.70 -18.06
N TYR A 256 27.44 -10.85 -17.38
CA TYR A 256 26.71 -10.98 -16.12
C TYR A 256 27.34 -10.12 -15.01
N LYS A 257 28.68 -10.08 -14.90
CA LYS A 257 29.40 -9.20 -13.96
C LYS A 257 29.04 -7.73 -14.16
N LYS A 258 28.94 -7.26 -15.41
CA LYS A 258 28.59 -5.86 -15.76
C LYS A 258 27.15 -5.44 -15.38
N LEU A 259 26.23 -6.37 -15.10
CA LEU A 259 24.87 -6.03 -14.66
C LEU A 259 24.78 -5.71 -13.16
N ILE A 260 25.81 -6.02 -12.37
CA ILE A 260 25.73 -5.98 -10.90
C ILE A 260 25.92 -4.54 -10.38
N ALA A 261 24.83 -3.80 -10.28
CA ALA A 261 24.83 -2.45 -9.72
C ALA A 261 25.23 -2.36 -8.24
N ILE A 262 24.96 -3.40 -7.44
CA ILE A 262 25.29 -3.42 -6.00
C ILE A 262 25.96 -4.76 -5.62
N HIS A 263 27.28 -4.77 -5.53
CA HIS A 263 28.08 -5.96 -5.22
C HIS A 263 27.82 -6.48 -3.80
N ALA A 264 27.49 -7.77 -3.66
CA ALA A 264 27.32 -8.44 -2.36
C ALA A 264 28.61 -9.12 -1.90
N GLY A 265 29.04 -8.86 -0.67
CA GLY A 265 30.22 -9.45 -0.03
C GLY A 265 29.88 -10.48 1.04
N LYS A 266 30.76 -11.47 1.23
CA LYS A 266 30.79 -12.34 2.43
C LYS A 266 31.68 -11.73 3.52
N PRO A 267 31.38 -11.91 4.82
CA PRO A 267 32.22 -11.45 5.92
C PRO A 267 33.48 -12.31 6.09
N LYS A 268 34.46 -12.14 5.18
CA LYS A 268 35.77 -12.82 5.27
C LYS A 268 36.51 -12.35 6.53
N ASN A 269 37.21 -13.29 7.18
CA ASN A 269 38.06 -13.06 8.35
C ASN A 269 37.34 -12.41 9.54
N GLY A 270 36.05 -12.74 9.74
CA GLY A 270 35.26 -12.37 10.92
C GLY A 270 34.54 -11.01 10.82
N LEU A 271 33.44 -10.90 11.57
CA LEU A 271 32.50 -9.78 11.45
C LEU A 271 33.14 -8.40 11.69
N LYS A 272 34.03 -8.27 12.68
CA LYS A 272 34.73 -7.00 12.96
C LYS A 272 35.61 -6.53 11.79
N ASN A 273 36.11 -7.43 10.94
CA ASN A 273 36.83 -7.06 9.73
C ASN A 273 35.87 -6.78 8.55
N ALA A 274 34.74 -7.47 8.47
CA ALA A 274 33.69 -7.20 7.47
C ALA A 274 33.04 -5.81 7.64
N LEU A 275 32.90 -5.34 8.89
CA LEU A 275 32.38 -4.01 9.24
C LEU A 275 33.40 -2.88 9.09
N LYS A 276 34.70 -3.17 8.91
CA LYS A 276 35.67 -2.15 8.51
C LYS A 276 35.34 -1.69 7.09
N ALA A 277 35.14 -0.39 6.92
CA ALA A 277 34.96 0.22 5.61
C ALA A 277 36.28 0.17 4.83
N GLU A 278 36.27 -0.48 3.66
CA GLU A 278 37.20 -0.15 2.58
C GLU A 278 36.79 1.24 2.09
N LYS A 279 37.69 2.23 2.18
CA LYS A 279 37.36 3.66 2.04
C LYS A 279 36.67 3.97 0.71
N ASP A 280 37.09 3.28 -0.35
CA ASP A 280 36.90 3.69 -1.74
C ASP A 280 35.91 2.79 -2.50
N LYS A 281 35.16 1.92 -1.80
CA LYS A 281 34.19 1.01 -2.42
C LYS A 281 32.93 0.76 -1.59
N VAL A 282 31.76 1.10 -2.14
CA VAL A 282 30.47 0.67 -1.58
C VAL A 282 30.24 -0.83 -1.80
N ARG A 283 29.51 -1.46 -0.86
CA ARG A 283 29.14 -2.88 -0.94
C ARG A 283 27.84 -3.16 -0.18
N ARG A 284 27.21 -4.30 -0.48
CA ARG A 284 26.16 -4.91 0.36
C ARG A 284 26.77 -6.02 1.21
N LEU A 285 26.53 -6.01 2.51
CA LEU A 285 26.75 -7.15 3.41
C LEU A 285 25.40 -7.78 3.76
N SER A 286 25.30 -9.11 3.76
CA SER A 286 24.11 -9.84 4.24
C SER A 286 24.42 -10.57 5.54
N LEU A 287 23.54 -10.44 6.54
CA LEU A 287 23.65 -11.14 7.83
C LEU A 287 22.29 -11.76 8.23
N VAL A 288 22.33 -12.96 8.80
CA VAL A 288 21.16 -13.56 9.47
C VAL A 288 20.82 -12.79 10.76
N GLU A 289 19.55 -12.76 11.16
CA GLU A 289 19.05 -12.01 12.33
C GLU A 289 19.87 -12.21 13.62
N GLN A 290 20.34 -13.44 13.89
CA GLN A 290 21.15 -13.77 15.07
C GLN A 290 22.56 -13.20 15.00
N ALA A 291 23.15 -13.13 13.80
CA ALA A 291 24.45 -12.50 13.59
C ALA A 291 24.37 -10.99 13.82
N LEU A 292 23.28 -10.32 13.41
CA LEU A 292 23.04 -8.93 13.78
C LEU A 292 22.83 -8.76 15.29
N LYS A 293 22.11 -9.66 15.98
CA LYS A 293 21.94 -9.57 17.45
C LYS A 293 23.32 -9.53 18.14
N LYS A 294 24.20 -10.49 17.81
CA LYS A 294 25.59 -10.52 18.31
C LYS A 294 26.41 -9.28 17.88
N ALA A 295 26.16 -8.73 16.68
CA ALA A 295 26.79 -7.50 16.19
C ALA A 295 26.37 -6.25 16.99
N ALA A 296 25.07 -6.09 17.25
CA ALA A 296 24.50 -5.02 18.05
C ALA A 296 24.96 -5.10 19.52
N GLU A 297 25.15 -6.32 20.02
CA GLU A 297 25.65 -6.58 21.37
C GLU A 297 27.13 -6.19 21.52
N ASN A 298 28.00 -6.58 20.58
CA ASN A 298 29.45 -6.44 20.76
C ASN A 298 30.08 -5.26 19.98
N HIS A 299 29.48 -4.83 18.88
CA HIS A 299 30.08 -3.92 17.88
C HIS A 299 29.08 -2.86 17.35
N GLY A 300 28.04 -2.50 18.11
CA GLY A 300 26.90 -1.72 17.63
C GLY A 300 27.26 -0.40 16.90
N GLN A 301 28.24 0.37 17.40
CA GLN A 301 28.69 1.60 16.74
C GLN A 301 29.44 1.34 15.42
N ASP A 302 30.14 0.21 15.27
CA ASP A 302 30.76 -0.19 14.01
C ASP A 302 29.71 -0.62 12.97
N VAL A 303 28.58 -1.20 13.41
CA VAL A 303 27.43 -1.48 12.54
C VAL A 303 26.78 -0.18 12.06
N VAL A 304 26.54 0.79 12.96
CA VAL A 304 26.02 2.11 12.55
C VAL A 304 26.98 2.78 11.56
N ARG A 305 28.29 2.81 11.86
CA ARG A 305 29.32 3.38 10.99
C ARG A 305 29.35 2.72 9.61
N PHE A 306 29.26 1.38 9.56
CA PHE A 306 29.19 0.65 8.29
C PHE A 306 27.97 1.06 7.45
N THR A 307 26.79 1.25 8.07
CA THR A 307 25.57 1.61 7.33
C THR A 307 25.48 3.06 6.88
N GLN A 308 26.43 3.94 7.25
CA GLN A 308 26.50 5.29 6.68
C GLN A 308 26.83 5.20 5.18
N LYS A 309 27.92 4.50 4.83
CA LYS A 309 28.41 4.37 3.44
C LYS A 309 27.99 3.09 2.70
N HIS A 310 27.77 1.98 3.42
CA HIS A 310 27.49 0.67 2.82
C HIS A 310 26.04 0.21 3.10
N ILE A 311 25.54 -0.76 2.32
CA ILE A 311 24.23 -1.37 2.57
C ILE A 311 24.39 -2.59 3.47
N LEU A 312 23.60 -2.67 4.54
CA LEU A 312 23.43 -3.86 5.35
C LEU A 312 22.05 -4.48 5.11
N ARG A 313 22.06 -5.74 4.67
CA ARG A 313 20.88 -6.60 4.56
C ARG A 313 20.79 -7.55 5.73
N ILE A 314 19.61 -7.62 6.34
CA ILE A 314 19.27 -8.59 7.39
C ILE A 314 18.21 -9.54 6.85
N TYR A 315 18.35 -10.84 7.10
CA TYR A 315 17.39 -11.86 6.67
C TYR A 315 17.01 -12.83 7.81
N PRO A 316 15.85 -13.50 7.74
CA PRO A 316 15.37 -14.42 8.77
C PRO A 316 16.24 -15.69 8.84
N LYS A 317 16.37 -16.30 10.03
CA LYS A 317 17.11 -17.59 10.18
C LYS A 317 16.39 -18.77 9.51
N GLY A 318 17.13 -19.74 8.98
CA GLY A 318 16.60 -20.90 8.24
C GLY A 318 15.58 -21.73 9.03
N THR A 319 15.79 -21.87 10.34
CA THR A 319 14.85 -22.51 11.27
C THR A 319 13.48 -21.82 11.39
N ARG A 320 13.22 -20.68 10.71
CA ARG A 320 11.88 -20.07 10.55
C ARG A 320 11.07 -20.70 9.40
N ILE A 321 10.99 -22.03 9.36
CA ILE A 321 10.32 -22.81 8.30
C ILE A 321 8.88 -22.37 8.00
N THR A 322 8.16 -21.87 9.01
CA THR A 322 6.79 -21.32 8.90
C THR A 322 6.71 -19.92 8.27
N SER A 323 7.83 -19.34 7.81
CA SER A 323 7.92 -17.99 7.25
C SER A 323 7.53 -16.87 8.23
N SER A 324 7.81 -17.09 9.52
CA SER A 324 7.72 -16.04 10.55
C SER A 324 8.77 -14.94 10.33
N ASN A 325 8.57 -13.78 10.96
CA ASN A 325 9.45 -12.61 10.82
C ASN A 325 9.99 -12.12 12.17
N TYR A 326 11.27 -11.75 12.20
CA TYR A 326 11.97 -11.21 13.37
C TYR A 326 11.56 -9.76 13.69
N LYS A 327 12.03 -9.20 14.81
CA LYS A 327 11.68 -7.81 15.22
C LYS A 327 12.57 -6.81 14.46
N PRO A 328 12.02 -5.86 13.67
CA PRO A 328 12.83 -5.02 12.77
C PRO A 328 13.54 -3.85 13.49
N LEU A 329 13.05 -3.45 14.66
CA LEU A 329 13.48 -2.25 15.38
C LEU A 329 15.00 -2.21 15.64
N THR A 330 15.59 -3.33 16.07
CA THR A 330 17.05 -3.43 16.32
C THR A 330 17.86 -3.18 15.05
N CYS A 331 17.34 -3.55 13.88
CA CYS A 331 17.98 -3.35 12.58
C CYS A 331 17.99 -1.86 12.21
N TRP A 332 16.83 -1.20 12.30
CA TRP A 332 16.71 0.22 12.00
C TRP A 332 17.49 1.11 12.98
N LEU A 333 17.52 0.76 14.27
CA LEU A 333 18.35 1.43 15.28
C LEU A 333 19.87 1.35 14.98
N HIS A 334 20.31 0.35 14.22
CA HIS A 334 21.69 0.21 13.74
C HIS A 334 21.88 0.68 12.29
N GLY A 335 20.87 1.38 11.71
CA GLY A 335 20.91 1.96 10.37
C GLY A 335 20.78 0.96 9.21
N ALA A 336 20.46 -0.31 9.47
CA ALA A 336 20.39 -1.35 8.44
C ALA A 336 19.24 -1.08 7.46
N GLN A 337 19.57 -0.92 6.18
CA GLN A 337 18.65 -0.46 5.14
C GLN A 337 17.73 -1.56 4.62
N MET A 338 18.27 -2.76 4.38
CA MET A 338 17.56 -3.87 3.74
C MET A 338 17.09 -4.90 4.78
N VAL A 339 16.02 -4.57 5.50
CA VAL A 339 15.42 -5.45 6.51
C VAL A 339 14.46 -6.43 5.83
N ALA A 340 14.98 -7.58 5.39
CA ALA A 340 14.26 -8.51 4.51
C ALA A 340 13.24 -9.37 5.26
N PHE A 341 11.98 -9.32 4.82
CA PHE A 341 10.83 -9.93 5.47
C PHE A 341 10.03 -10.85 4.54
N ASN A 342 9.54 -11.96 5.08
CA ASN A 342 8.58 -12.86 4.42
C ASN A 342 7.22 -12.15 4.29
N MET A 343 6.93 -11.58 3.11
CA MET A 343 5.73 -10.76 2.84
C MET A 343 4.43 -11.56 2.74
N GLN A 344 4.53 -12.88 2.52
CA GLN A 344 3.42 -13.84 2.49
C GLN A 344 2.91 -14.23 3.89
N GLY A 345 3.67 -13.88 4.94
CA GLY A 345 3.31 -14.13 6.34
C GLY A 345 2.31 -13.11 6.91
N TYR A 346 2.19 -13.09 8.24
CA TYR A 346 1.36 -12.12 8.98
C TYR A 346 1.86 -11.91 10.42
N GLY A 347 1.26 -10.95 11.12
CA GLY A 347 1.51 -10.72 12.56
C GLY A 347 2.44 -9.54 12.88
N ARG A 348 2.59 -9.26 14.18
CA ARG A 348 3.15 -8.01 14.76
C ARG A 348 4.42 -7.49 14.10
N SER A 349 5.41 -8.35 13.83
CA SER A 349 6.65 -7.93 13.16
C SER A 349 6.39 -7.30 11.79
N LEU A 350 5.56 -7.96 10.98
CA LEU A 350 5.23 -7.52 9.63
C LEU A 350 4.31 -6.28 9.64
N TRP A 351 3.46 -6.14 10.66
CA TRP A 351 2.70 -4.91 10.89
C TRP A 351 3.62 -3.70 11.15
N LEU A 352 4.70 -3.88 11.92
CA LEU A 352 5.71 -2.81 12.11
C LEU A 352 6.44 -2.48 10.79
N MET A 353 6.74 -3.48 9.96
CA MET A 353 7.34 -3.28 8.64
C MET A 353 6.41 -2.43 7.74
N HIS A 354 5.12 -2.80 7.66
CA HIS A 354 4.13 -2.01 6.93
C HIS A 354 3.94 -0.60 7.52
N GLY A 355 3.97 -0.48 8.85
CA GLY A 355 3.84 0.80 9.53
C GLY A 355 4.99 1.77 9.22
N MET A 356 6.23 1.28 9.25
CA MET A 356 7.41 2.07 8.88
C MET A 356 7.32 2.58 7.43
N PHE A 357 6.96 1.72 6.49
CA PHE A 357 6.95 2.07 5.07
C PHE A 357 5.67 2.77 4.59
N ARG A 358 4.72 3.10 5.47
CA ARG A 358 3.66 4.09 5.22
C ARG A 358 4.17 5.53 5.24
N ALA A 359 5.36 5.78 5.80
CA ALA A 359 6.06 7.07 5.74
C ALA A 359 6.36 7.50 4.29
N ASN A 360 6.67 8.78 4.09
CA ASN A 360 7.14 9.35 2.82
C ASN A 360 6.26 8.98 1.61
N GLY A 361 4.93 9.10 1.74
CA GLY A 361 3.98 8.78 0.67
C GLY A 361 3.93 7.31 0.26
N ASN A 362 4.28 6.37 1.14
CA ASN A 362 4.34 4.92 0.87
C ASN A 362 5.25 4.53 -0.32
N CYS A 363 6.24 5.37 -0.68
CA CYS A 363 7.04 5.17 -1.88
C CYS A 363 8.02 3.97 -1.80
N GLY A 364 8.21 3.42 -0.58
CA GLY A 364 9.10 2.30 -0.29
C GLY A 364 10.53 2.67 0.12
N TYR A 365 10.83 3.96 0.19
CA TYR A 365 12.10 4.54 0.67
C TYR A 365 11.82 5.57 1.77
N VAL A 366 12.48 5.41 2.93
CA VAL A 366 12.34 6.33 4.07
C VAL A 366 13.72 6.77 4.49
N LYS A 367 14.01 8.08 4.47
CA LYS A 367 15.33 8.61 4.80
C LYS A 367 15.67 8.31 6.26
N LYS A 368 16.90 7.87 6.52
CA LYS A 368 17.37 7.61 7.88
C LYS A 368 17.43 8.91 8.69
N PRO A 369 17.19 8.88 10.01
CA PRO A 369 17.50 9.99 10.89
C PRO A 369 18.96 10.42 10.76
N GLU A 370 19.23 11.72 10.87
CA GLU A 370 20.56 12.32 10.61
C GLU A 370 21.66 11.72 11.50
N PHE A 371 21.33 11.27 12.72
CA PHE A 371 22.25 10.58 13.64
C PHE A 371 22.65 9.16 13.20
N LEU A 372 22.02 8.60 12.16
CA LEU A 372 22.42 7.35 11.47
C LEU A 372 23.02 7.62 10.07
N ILE A 373 23.28 8.88 9.74
CA ILE A 373 23.90 9.33 8.49
C ILE A 373 25.25 9.99 8.79
N ARG A 374 25.28 11.07 9.58
CA ARG A 374 26.52 11.81 9.88
C ARG A 374 27.26 11.27 11.11
N CYS A 375 28.57 11.49 11.13
CA CYS A 375 29.36 11.44 12.35
C CYS A 375 29.31 12.80 13.07
N GLY A 376 29.46 12.79 14.40
CA GLY A 376 29.71 13.99 15.19
C GLY A 376 31.12 14.57 14.96
N SER A 377 31.38 15.76 15.49
CA SER A 377 32.61 16.56 15.26
C SER A 377 33.94 15.87 15.65
N LYS A 378 33.89 14.76 16.38
CA LYS A 378 35.05 13.92 16.76
C LYS A 378 35.02 12.50 16.16
N ASN A 379 34.36 12.30 15.02
CA ASN A 379 34.03 10.97 14.47
C ASN A 379 33.19 10.08 15.43
N GLU A 380 32.44 10.74 16.32
CA GLU A 380 31.46 10.10 17.20
C GLU A 380 30.28 9.55 16.38
N VAL A 381 29.82 8.36 16.74
CA VAL A 381 28.73 7.64 16.05
C VAL A 381 27.67 7.27 17.06
N PHE A 382 26.40 7.40 16.69
CA PHE A 382 25.25 7.07 17.53
C PHE A 382 25.39 5.69 18.18
N ASN A 383 25.13 5.63 19.49
CA ASN A 383 25.19 4.40 20.28
C ASN A 383 23.76 3.96 20.64
N PRO A 384 23.21 2.90 20.01
CA PRO A 384 21.85 2.42 20.27
C PRO A 384 21.61 1.87 21.68
N LYS A 385 22.65 1.69 22.50
CA LYS A 385 22.57 1.30 23.91
C LYS A 385 22.61 2.48 24.89
N ALA A 386 22.85 3.70 24.42
CA ALA A 386 22.92 4.87 25.29
C ALA A 386 21.56 5.16 25.96
N LYS A 387 21.58 5.53 27.25
CA LYS A 387 20.40 6.07 27.94
C LYS A 387 20.19 7.51 27.50
N LEU A 388 19.35 7.71 26.49
CA LEU A 388 19.01 9.02 25.95
C LEU A 388 17.81 9.62 26.72
N PRO A 389 17.81 10.92 27.05
CA PRO A 389 16.64 11.59 27.61
C PRO A 389 15.53 11.72 26.55
N PRO A 390 14.25 11.84 26.96
CA PRO A 390 13.16 12.15 26.04
C PRO A 390 13.39 13.49 25.31
N LYS A 391 13.32 13.49 23.98
CA LYS A 391 13.34 14.70 23.14
C LYS A 391 11.97 15.37 23.06
N THR A 392 10.91 14.58 23.14
CA THR A 392 9.52 15.01 22.94
C THR A 392 8.56 14.05 23.66
N SER A 393 7.27 14.34 23.64
CA SER A 393 6.24 13.45 24.17
C SER A 393 5.01 13.43 23.27
N LEU A 394 4.61 12.24 22.83
CA LEU A 394 3.39 12.03 22.07
C LEU A 394 2.19 11.90 23.02
N LYS A 395 1.15 12.70 22.80
CA LYS A 395 -0.17 12.51 23.42
C LYS A 395 -1.12 11.86 22.42
N VAL A 396 -1.80 10.80 22.84
CA VAL A 396 -2.79 10.07 22.02
C VAL A 396 -4.08 9.93 22.82
N LYS A 397 -5.15 10.62 22.39
CA LYS A 397 -6.49 10.48 22.97
C LYS A 397 -7.36 9.57 22.11
N VAL A 398 -7.78 8.44 22.66
CA VAL A 398 -8.65 7.46 22.01
C VAL A 398 -10.09 7.84 22.30
N TYR A 399 -10.73 8.50 21.33
CA TYR A 399 -12.11 8.95 21.46
C TYR A 399 -13.11 7.80 21.39
N MET A 400 -13.27 7.19 20.21
CA MET A 400 -14.19 6.08 19.99
C MET A 400 -13.77 5.21 18.81
N GLY A 401 -14.40 4.06 18.64
CA GLY A 401 -14.32 3.22 17.45
C GLY A 401 -15.69 2.97 16.81
N ASP A 402 -15.70 2.62 15.53
CA ASP A 402 -16.88 2.32 14.73
C ASP A 402 -16.47 1.53 13.46
N GLY A 403 -17.43 0.92 12.76
CA GLY A 403 -17.25 0.21 11.49
C GLY A 403 -17.33 -1.31 11.58
N TRP A 404 -17.02 -1.91 12.74
CA TRP A 404 -17.01 -3.38 12.92
C TRP A 404 -18.35 -4.04 12.57
N HIS A 405 -19.47 -3.36 12.77
CA HIS A 405 -20.81 -3.87 12.45
C HIS A 405 -21.12 -3.93 10.93
N LEU A 406 -20.22 -3.42 10.08
CA LEU A 406 -20.28 -3.46 8.61
C LEU A 406 -19.31 -4.50 8.00
N ASP A 407 -18.16 -4.67 8.66
CA ASP A 407 -17.06 -5.56 8.24
C ASP A 407 -17.24 -7.00 8.77
N PHE A 408 -17.91 -7.15 9.92
CA PHE A 408 -18.09 -8.43 10.61
C PHE A 408 -19.58 -8.80 10.78
N LYS A 409 -19.86 -10.11 10.84
CA LYS A 409 -21.20 -10.60 11.22
C LYS A 409 -21.46 -10.28 12.69
N LYS A 410 -22.74 -10.08 13.05
CA LYS A 410 -23.17 -9.88 14.46
C LYS A 410 -22.66 -10.97 15.41
N THR A 411 -22.45 -12.19 14.93
CA THR A 411 -21.99 -13.35 15.70
C THR A 411 -20.49 -13.66 15.50
N HIS A 412 -19.66 -12.66 15.20
CA HIS A 412 -18.24 -12.90 14.88
C HIS A 412 -17.31 -12.86 16.10
N PHE A 413 -17.61 -11.96 17.03
CA PHE A 413 -16.90 -11.79 18.28
C PHE A 413 -17.55 -12.73 19.30
N ASP A 414 -18.67 -12.30 19.89
CA ASP A 414 -19.55 -13.18 20.65
C ASP A 414 -20.66 -13.80 19.81
N ARG A 415 -21.23 -14.91 20.30
CA ARG A 415 -22.32 -15.64 19.63
C ARG A 415 -23.71 -15.08 19.95
N TYR A 416 -23.88 -14.49 21.14
CA TYR A 416 -25.19 -14.13 21.70
C TYR A 416 -25.29 -12.66 22.15
N SER A 417 -24.16 -11.96 22.30
CA SER A 417 -24.04 -10.55 22.69
C SER A 417 -23.37 -9.71 21.58
N PRO A 418 -23.41 -8.37 21.66
CA PRO A 418 -22.42 -7.50 21.05
C PRO A 418 -21.01 -7.67 21.69
N PRO A 419 -19.94 -7.14 21.07
CA PRO A 419 -18.55 -7.32 21.52
C PRO A 419 -18.12 -6.41 22.68
N ASP A 420 -17.14 -6.89 23.44
CA ASP A 420 -16.53 -6.26 24.62
C ASP A 420 -15.23 -5.52 24.25
N PHE A 421 -15.34 -4.49 23.40
CA PHE A 421 -14.16 -3.87 22.80
C PHE A 421 -13.28 -3.05 23.77
N TYR A 422 -11.96 -3.20 23.61
CA TYR A 422 -10.94 -2.35 24.21
C TYR A 422 -9.78 -2.06 23.22
N THR A 423 -9.17 -0.89 23.37
CA THR A 423 -8.02 -0.47 22.55
C THR A 423 -6.73 -0.57 23.34
N ARG A 424 -5.66 -1.05 22.70
CA ARG A 424 -4.28 -1.02 23.17
C ARG A 424 -3.52 0.04 22.36
N VAL A 425 -2.89 0.99 23.04
CA VAL A 425 -2.10 2.06 22.42
C VAL A 425 -0.70 2.05 22.99
N GLY A 426 0.31 2.02 22.13
CA GLY A 426 1.70 2.03 22.58
C GLY A 426 2.69 2.32 21.48
N ILE A 427 3.96 2.32 21.85
CA ILE A 427 5.08 2.68 21.01
C ILE A 427 5.96 1.46 20.74
N ALA A 428 6.38 1.32 19.49
CA ALA A 428 7.38 0.37 19.06
C ALA A 428 8.54 1.15 18.41
N GLY A 429 9.64 1.34 19.14
CA GLY A 429 10.79 2.14 18.72
C GLY A 429 12.06 1.69 19.42
N ALA A 430 12.83 2.64 19.97
CA ALA A 430 13.94 2.33 20.87
C ALA A 430 13.47 1.53 22.10
N SER A 431 14.39 0.81 22.75
CA SER A 431 14.10 0.03 23.97
C SER A 431 13.53 0.90 25.10
N VAL A 432 14.02 2.14 25.22
CA VAL A 432 13.57 3.15 26.20
C VAL A 432 12.17 3.70 25.91
N ASP A 433 11.75 3.73 24.65
CA ASP A 433 10.45 4.30 24.22
C ASP A 433 9.31 3.28 24.28
N ARG A 434 9.62 1.99 24.48
CA ARG A 434 8.73 0.85 24.23
C ARG A 434 7.69 0.63 25.34
N ILE A 435 6.67 1.48 25.38
CA ILE A 435 5.55 1.45 26.32
C ILE A 435 4.26 0.97 25.63
N MET A 436 3.38 0.25 26.35
CA MET A 436 2.05 -0.15 25.86
C MET A 436 1.00 0.04 26.96
N LYS A 437 -0.11 0.71 26.64
CA LYS A 437 -1.23 1.03 27.54
C LYS A 437 -2.54 0.46 26.95
N LYS A 438 -3.57 0.31 27.79
CA LYS A 438 -4.88 -0.27 27.44
C LYS A 438 -6.00 0.65 27.95
N THR A 439 -7.04 0.85 27.15
CA THR A 439 -8.27 1.54 27.58
C THR A 439 -9.09 0.66 28.53
N LYS A 440 -10.09 1.25 29.19
CA LYS A 440 -11.19 0.49 29.77
C LYS A 440 -11.89 -0.35 28.68
N ILE A 441 -12.44 -1.48 29.08
CA ILE A 441 -13.32 -2.31 28.22
C ILE A 441 -14.68 -1.62 28.13
N LYS A 442 -15.32 -1.70 26.97
CA LYS A 442 -16.68 -1.20 26.72
C LYS A 442 -17.56 -2.38 26.37
N VAL A 443 -18.30 -2.84 27.37
CA VAL A 443 -19.15 -4.03 27.34
C VAL A 443 -20.31 -3.85 26.36
N ASP A 444 -20.69 -4.94 25.67
CA ASP A 444 -21.87 -5.00 24.78
C ASP A 444 -21.96 -3.86 23.73
N ASN A 445 -20.84 -3.40 23.13
CA ASN A 445 -20.86 -2.17 22.32
C ASN A 445 -20.07 -2.21 20.99
N TRP A 446 -20.81 -2.27 19.87
CA TRP A 446 -20.28 -2.15 18.49
C TRP A 446 -19.66 -0.78 18.13
N THR A 447 -19.97 0.27 18.89
CA THR A 447 -19.49 1.65 18.69
C THR A 447 -18.92 2.23 20.00
N PRO A 448 -17.82 1.64 20.51
CA PRO A 448 -17.30 1.93 21.84
C PRO A 448 -16.72 3.34 21.94
N VAL A 449 -17.21 4.13 22.89
CA VAL A 449 -16.64 5.46 23.25
C VAL A 449 -15.77 5.29 24.48
N TRP A 450 -14.45 5.47 24.33
CA TRP A 450 -13.47 5.36 25.42
C TRP A 450 -13.18 6.72 26.06
N ASN A 451 -12.86 7.73 25.25
CA ASN A 451 -12.46 9.09 25.66
C ASN A 451 -11.19 9.18 26.53
N GLU A 452 -10.26 8.22 26.39
CA GLU A 452 -9.08 8.06 27.27
C GLU A 452 -7.79 8.64 26.63
N GLU A 453 -7.01 9.41 27.37
CA GLU A 453 -5.73 10.00 26.92
C GLU A 453 -4.51 9.25 27.45
N PHE A 454 -3.54 9.01 26.57
CA PHE A 454 -2.26 8.37 26.88
C PHE A 454 -1.10 9.28 26.45
N THR A 455 -0.27 9.67 27.41
CA THR A 455 1.01 10.37 27.15
C THR A 455 2.17 9.36 27.10
N PHE A 456 3.09 9.54 26.14
CA PHE A 456 4.28 8.71 25.91
C PHE A 456 5.52 9.60 25.70
N PRO A 457 6.51 9.63 26.61
CA PRO A 457 7.79 10.29 26.37
C PRO A 457 8.60 9.51 25.33
N LEU A 458 9.36 10.21 24.47
CA LEU A 458 10.10 9.63 23.35
C LEU A 458 11.53 10.21 23.26
N ALA A 459 12.54 9.35 23.39
CA ALA A 459 13.94 9.66 23.18
C ALA A 459 14.38 9.49 21.71
N VAL A 460 13.76 8.56 20.97
CA VAL A 460 14.02 8.34 19.54
C VAL A 460 12.71 8.38 18.73
N PRO A 461 11.97 9.51 18.74
CA PRO A 461 10.72 9.68 17.99
C PRO A 461 10.88 9.42 16.49
N GLU A 462 12.08 9.63 15.93
CA GLU A 462 12.37 9.45 14.50
C GLU A 462 12.39 7.97 14.05
N LEU A 463 12.36 7.02 15.00
CA LEU A 463 12.24 5.58 14.76
C LEU A 463 11.07 4.96 15.57
N ALA A 464 10.20 5.80 16.13
CA ALA A 464 9.05 5.36 16.91
C ALA A 464 7.85 5.10 15.99
N LEU A 465 7.22 3.93 16.16
CA LEU A 465 5.95 3.60 15.53
C LEU A 465 4.84 3.58 16.60
N LEU A 466 3.80 4.40 16.41
CA LEU A 466 2.55 4.31 17.16
C LEU A 466 1.81 3.05 16.73
N ARG A 467 1.56 2.14 17.67
CA ARG A 467 0.82 0.90 17.45
C ARG A 467 -0.51 0.94 18.18
N ILE A 468 -1.58 0.78 17.41
CA ILE A 468 -2.94 0.65 17.90
C ILE A 468 -3.39 -0.79 17.60
N GLU A 469 -3.84 -1.53 18.61
CA GLU A 469 -4.51 -2.82 18.45
C GLU A 469 -5.88 -2.74 19.13
N VAL A 470 -6.97 -3.09 18.45
CA VAL A 470 -8.28 -3.26 19.09
C VAL A 470 -8.56 -4.75 19.25
N HIS A 471 -9.01 -5.13 20.42
CA HIS A 471 -9.43 -6.49 20.75
C HIS A 471 -10.79 -6.44 21.44
N ASP A 472 -11.56 -7.48 21.20
CA ASP A 472 -12.76 -7.85 21.91
C ASP A 472 -12.35 -8.75 23.10
N ARG A 473 -12.90 -8.50 24.29
CA ARG A 473 -12.52 -9.25 25.50
C ARG A 473 -13.41 -10.47 25.65
N ASN A 474 -12.79 -11.66 25.66
CA ASN A 474 -13.51 -12.86 26.06
C ASN A 474 -13.25 -13.18 27.55
N VAL A 475 -14.22 -13.82 28.22
CA VAL A 475 -14.14 -14.18 29.65
C VAL A 475 -13.53 -15.58 29.85
N SER A 476 -13.72 -16.48 28.89
CA SER A 476 -13.30 -17.89 28.98
C SER A 476 -12.30 -18.30 27.89
N GLU A 477 -12.20 -17.53 26.81
CA GLU A 477 -11.24 -17.72 25.73
C GLU A 477 -10.24 -16.56 25.63
N LYS A 478 -9.35 -16.62 24.64
CA LYS A 478 -8.33 -15.60 24.36
C LYS A 478 -8.92 -14.47 23.53
N ASP A 479 -8.90 -13.25 24.07
CA ASP A 479 -9.34 -11.98 23.44
C ASP A 479 -9.31 -11.98 21.89
N THR A 480 -10.47 -11.74 21.29
CA THR A 480 -10.65 -11.78 19.84
C THR A 480 -10.05 -10.54 19.19
N PHE A 481 -9.07 -10.74 18.31
CA PHE A 481 -8.46 -9.66 17.53
C PHE A 481 -9.51 -8.94 16.64
N ALA A 482 -9.75 -7.65 16.89
CA ALA A 482 -10.73 -6.84 16.17
C ALA A 482 -10.10 -5.85 15.16
N GLY A 483 -8.79 -5.57 15.27
CA GLY A 483 -8.05 -4.77 14.27
C GLY A 483 -6.69 -4.28 14.76
N GLN A 484 -5.84 -3.82 13.84
CA GLN A 484 -4.58 -3.14 14.18
C GLN A 484 -4.19 -2.08 13.15
N ILE A 485 -3.35 -1.14 13.56
CA ILE A 485 -2.50 -0.37 12.65
C ILE A 485 -1.20 0.04 13.35
N CYS A 486 -0.13 0.17 12.57
CA CYS A 486 1.14 0.76 12.98
C CYS A 486 1.40 2.01 12.12
N LEU A 487 1.77 3.13 12.74
CA LEU A 487 2.00 4.43 12.07
C LEU A 487 3.36 5.02 12.51
N PRO A 488 4.13 5.68 11.63
CA PRO A 488 5.35 6.39 12.00
C PRO A 488 5.03 7.64 12.83
N VAL A 489 5.63 7.80 14.00
CA VAL A 489 5.34 8.95 14.89
C VAL A 489 5.78 10.27 14.28
N SER A 490 6.89 10.28 13.53
CA SER A 490 7.39 11.45 12.79
C SER A 490 6.45 11.94 11.68
N GLU A 491 5.48 11.13 11.28
CA GLU A 491 4.53 11.43 10.19
C GLU A 491 3.13 11.76 10.74
N LEU A 492 2.90 11.66 12.06
CA LEU A 492 1.58 11.87 12.67
C LEU A 492 1.17 13.35 12.65
N ARG A 493 0.15 13.66 11.85
CA ARG A 493 -0.42 15.02 11.73
C ARG A 493 -1.34 15.33 12.91
N PRO A 494 -1.10 16.41 13.68
CA PRO A 494 -1.82 16.70 14.93
C PRO A 494 -3.31 17.00 14.71
N GLY A 495 -4.09 16.98 15.80
CA GLY A 495 -5.54 17.19 15.81
C GLY A 495 -6.35 15.88 15.80
N ILE A 496 -7.68 15.99 15.70
CA ILE A 496 -8.57 14.82 15.66
C ILE A 496 -8.51 14.17 14.26
N ARG A 497 -8.31 12.85 14.21
CA ARG A 497 -8.15 12.05 12.98
C ARG A 497 -8.94 10.75 13.08
N ALA A 498 -9.55 10.33 11.97
CA ALA A 498 -10.03 8.96 11.82
C ALA A 498 -8.89 8.09 11.27
N VAL A 499 -8.59 6.99 11.94
CA VAL A 499 -7.52 6.06 11.56
C VAL A 499 -8.13 4.73 11.14
N PRO A 500 -7.93 4.26 9.89
CA PRO A 500 -8.49 3.01 9.42
C PRO A 500 -7.74 1.81 10.03
N LEU A 501 -8.47 0.83 10.56
CA LEU A 501 -7.89 -0.40 11.10
C LEU A 501 -7.76 -1.49 10.03
N CYS A 502 -6.74 -2.31 10.19
CA CYS A 502 -6.42 -3.41 9.30
C CYS A 502 -6.59 -4.78 9.98
N ASN A 503 -6.84 -5.82 9.16
CA ASN A 503 -6.95 -7.21 9.57
C ASN A 503 -5.56 -7.80 9.96
N ARG A 504 -5.52 -9.10 10.32
CA ARG A 504 -4.27 -9.78 10.70
C ARG A 504 -3.19 -9.80 9.60
N LYS A 505 -3.58 -9.72 8.32
CA LYS A 505 -2.71 -9.67 7.12
C LYS A 505 -2.39 -8.23 6.66
N ASP A 506 -2.82 -7.24 7.45
CA ASP A 506 -2.76 -5.81 7.12
C ASP A 506 -3.50 -5.44 5.81
N SER A 507 -4.58 -6.15 5.42
CA SER A 507 -5.63 -5.56 4.57
C SER A 507 -6.41 -4.56 5.41
N ILE A 508 -6.87 -3.43 4.86
CA ILE A 508 -7.82 -2.56 5.57
C ILE A 508 -9.15 -3.32 5.76
N LEU A 509 -9.81 -3.21 6.92
CA LEU A 509 -10.91 -4.12 7.29
C LEU A 509 -12.13 -4.08 6.36
N TRP A 510 -12.43 -2.93 5.75
CA TRP A 510 -13.46 -2.81 4.71
C TRP A 510 -13.05 -3.29 3.31
N ALA A 511 -11.73 -3.41 3.04
CA ALA A 511 -11.20 -3.74 1.71
C ALA A 511 -11.23 -5.25 1.40
N ASP A 512 -11.30 -6.11 2.42
CA ASP A 512 -11.48 -7.56 2.25
C ASP A 512 -12.84 -7.93 1.61
N ARG A 513 -13.77 -6.97 1.43
CA ARG A 513 -14.97 -7.13 0.58
C ARG A 513 -14.62 -7.15 -0.91
N GLU A 514 -13.92 -6.15 -1.43
CA GLU A 514 -13.62 -6.04 -2.87
C GLU A 514 -12.87 -7.28 -3.39
N ALA A 515 -12.03 -7.89 -2.56
CA ALA A 515 -11.30 -9.13 -2.87
C ALA A 515 -12.14 -10.43 -2.74
N LYS A 516 -13.31 -10.39 -2.10
CA LYS A 516 -14.26 -11.53 -1.99
C LYS A 516 -15.45 -11.40 -2.95
N GLU A 517 -15.84 -10.18 -3.28
CA GLU A 517 -16.94 -9.85 -4.18
C GLU A 517 -16.52 -9.95 -5.66
N GLN A 518 -15.22 -10.10 -5.98
CA GLN A 518 -14.67 -10.30 -7.35
C GLN A 518 -15.19 -11.54 -8.13
N ASN A 519 -16.12 -12.32 -7.58
CA ASN A 519 -16.80 -13.43 -8.25
C ASN A 519 -18.33 -13.22 -8.46
N LEU A 520 -18.89 -12.04 -8.10
CA LEU A 520 -20.31 -11.72 -8.28
C LEU A 520 -20.49 -10.20 -8.50
N GLU A 521 -21.51 -9.79 -9.26
CA GLU A 521 -21.67 -8.39 -9.69
C GLU A 521 -21.81 -7.38 -8.53
N TYR A 522 -21.20 -6.22 -8.75
CA TYR A 522 -21.00 -5.11 -7.81
C TYR A 522 -22.20 -4.75 -6.91
N LYS A 523 -21.97 -4.69 -5.59
CA LYS A 523 -22.87 -4.03 -4.62
C LYS A 523 -22.12 -3.02 -3.73
N LEU A 524 -21.89 -1.82 -4.28
CA LEU A 524 -21.25 -0.69 -3.56
C LEU A 524 -22.16 -0.03 -2.50
N VAL A 525 -22.42 -0.78 -1.42
CA VAL A 525 -23.05 -0.34 -0.17
C VAL A 525 -22.03 -0.38 0.96
N GLY A 526 -21.09 0.57 0.87
CA GLY A 526 -20.10 0.98 1.87
C GLY A 526 -19.82 2.48 1.73
N PRO A 527 -19.02 3.11 2.61
CA PRO A 527 -18.88 4.56 2.67
C PRO A 527 -18.09 5.15 1.49
N ILE A 528 -18.82 5.58 0.45
CA ILE A 528 -18.36 6.28 -0.76
C ILE A 528 -19.39 7.39 -1.03
N PRO A 529 -19.01 8.68 -0.97
CA PRO A 529 -18.18 9.32 -2.03
C PRO A 529 -17.14 10.34 -1.41
N THR A 530 -16.31 11.18 -2.06
CA THR A 530 -15.83 11.44 -3.46
C THR A 530 -14.62 12.42 -3.46
N PHE A 531 -14.36 13.20 -4.53
CA PHE A 531 -13.20 14.10 -4.71
C PHE A 531 -13.59 15.58 -4.93
N GLN A 532 -12.70 16.51 -4.58
CA GLN A 532 -12.33 17.60 -5.50
C GLN A 532 -10.81 17.81 -5.43
N ILE A 533 -10.17 18.06 -6.58
CA ILE A 533 -8.74 18.34 -6.70
C ILE A 533 -8.51 19.83 -6.44
N SER A 534 -7.45 20.17 -5.71
CA SER A 534 -6.99 21.56 -5.56
C SER A 534 -5.84 21.85 -6.52
N ASN A 535 -6.08 22.76 -7.46
CA ASN A 535 -5.09 23.46 -8.30
C ASN A 535 -3.85 22.66 -8.74
N GLU A 536 -4.03 21.67 -9.62
CA GLU A 536 -3.13 21.61 -10.77
C GLU A 536 -3.59 22.69 -11.77
N ALA A 537 -2.65 23.45 -12.34
CA ALA A 537 -2.98 24.48 -13.32
C ALA A 537 -3.55 23.80 -14.57
N ILE A 538 -4.66 24.34 -15.11
CA ILE A 538 -5.25 23.80 -16.35
C ILE A 538 -4.26 24.09 -17.48
N LEU A 539 -3.61 23.05 -17.99
CA LEU A 539 -2.56 23.16 -19.01
C LEU A 539 -3.12 23.59 -20.38
N ASP A 540 -4.39 23.29 -20.65
CA ASP A 540 -5.15 23.81 -21.78
C ASP A 540 -5.96 25.06 -21.41
N ASP A 541 -6.05 26.02 -22.33
CA ASP A 541 -6.81 27.25 -22.12
C ASP A 541 -8.34 27.09 -22.17
N MET A 542 -8.80 25.89 -22.55
CA MET A 542 -10.20 25.48 -22.69
C MET A 542 -11.01 26.29 -23.74
N LYS A 543 -10.33 26.94 -24.71
CA LYS A 543 -10.97 27.78 -25.77
C LYS A 543 -11.17 27.08 -27.12
N SER A 544 -10.60 25.90 -27.35
CA SER A 544 -10.96 25.08 -28.52
C SER A 544 -12.42 24.59 -28.45
N PRO A 545 -13.06 24.19 -29.57
CA PRO A 545 -14.40 23.58 -29.56
C PRO A 545 -14.50 22.39 -28.59
N ILE A 546 -15.65 22.19 -27.96
CA ILE A 546 -15.88 21.06 -27.04
C ILE A 546 -15.61 19.69 -27.68
N SER A 547 -15.73 19.56 -29.01
CA SER A 547 -15.39 18.34 -29.78
C SER A 547 -13.90 18.04 -29.90
N HIS A 548 -13.01 18.93 -29.45
CA HIS A 548 -11.56 18.68 -29.41
C HIS A 548 -11.11 17.98 -28.12
N TYR A 549 -12.00 17.83 -27.13
CA TYR A 549 -11.67 17.28 -25.81
C TYR A 549 -12.34 15.93 -25.57
N TYR A 550 -11.64 15.02 -24.90
CA TYR A 550 -12.25 13.79 -24.38
C TYR A 550 -13.15 14.12 -23.18
N ILE A 551 -14.43 13.75 -23.26
CA ILE A 551 -15.42 13.98 -22.21
C ILE A 551 -15.59 12.71 -21.39
N TYR A 552 -15.46 12.79 -20.06
CA TYR A 552 -15.75 11.67 -19.17
C TYR A 552 -17.27 11.49 -19.04
N THR A 553 -17.80 10.38 -19.56
CA THR A 553 -19.25 10.07 -19.61
C THR A 553 -19.60 8.85 -18.74
N SER A 554 -20.90 8.66 -18.47
CA SER A 554 -21.45 7.47 -17.83
C SER A 554 -22.71 7.00 -18.54
N HIS A 555 -22.73 5.75 -19.00
CA HIS A 555 -23.92 5.08 -19.55
C HIS A 555 -24.91 4.72 -18.43
N ASN A 556 -26.22 4.68 -18.70
CA ASN A 556 -27.34 4.41 -17.77
C ASN A 556 -27.09 4.91 -16.32
N THR A 557 -26.79 6.21 -16.15
CA THR A 557 -26.18 6.77 -14.92
C THR A 557 -27.08 6.72 -13.67
N TYR A 558 -28.30 6.20 -13.79
CA TYR A 558 -29.28 6.02 -12.73
C TYR A 558 -29.26 4.61 -12.12
N LEU A 559 -28.67 3.61 -12.79
CA LEU A 559 -28.63 2.23 -12.31
C LEU A 559 -27.63 2.03 -11.16
N THR A 560 -28.04 1.23 -10.17
CA THR A 560 -27.19 0.85 -9.02
C THR A 560 -26.33 -0.40 -9.23
N GLY A 561 -26.58 -1.15 -10.32
CA GLY A 561 -25.91 -2.41 -10.67
C GLY A 561 -26.17 -2.75 -12.15
N ASN A 562 -26.42 -4.02 -12.47
CA ASN A 562 -26.66 -4.47 -13.85
C ASN A 562 -27.97 -3.91 -14.46
N GLN A 563 -28.06 -4.00 -15.80
CA GLN A 563 -29.18 -3.48 -16.60
C GLN A 563 -30.46 -4.34 -16.55
N PHE A 564 -30.41 -5.52 -15.92
CA PHE A 564 -31.50 -6.51 -15.96
C PHE A 564 -32.36 -6.52 -14.69
N THR A 565 -31.76 -6.34 -13.51
CA THR A 565 -32.44 -6.56 -12.21
C THR A 565 -32.07 -5.56 -11.11
N SER A 566 -31.23 -4.54 -11.38
CA SER A 566 -30.80 -3.58 -10.35
C SER A 566 -31.77 -2.41 -10.14
N ASP A 567 -31.64 -1.72 -9.01
CA ASP A 567 -32.46 -0.54 -8.72
C ASP A 567 -32.06 0.68 -9.54
N SER A 568 -33.04 1.52 -9.89
CA SER A 568 -32.81 2.88 -10.40
C SER A 568 -32.87 3.90 -9.27
N SER A 569 -31.89 4.80 -9.21
CA SER A 569 -31.70 5.73 -8.11
C SER A 569 -31.00 7.02 -8.53
N VAL A 570 -31.11 8.07 -7.73
CA VAL A 570 -30.30 9.29 -7.90
C VAL A 570 -28.88 9.15 -7.34
N ARG A 571 -28.62 8.13 -6.49
CA ARG A 571 -27.30 7.96 -5.84
C ARG A 571 -26.14 7.73 -6.82
N PRO A 572 -26.28 6.95 -7.90
CA PRO A 572 -25.19 6.79 -8.88
C PRO A 572 -24.93 8.08 -9.67
N ILE A 573 -25.97 8.88 -9.95
CA ILE A 573 -25.86 10.22 -10.58
C ILE A 573 -25.01 11.17 -9.71
N ILE A 574 -25.29 11.25 -8.40
CA ILE A 574 -24.48 12.03 -7.43
C ILE A 574 -23.03 11.55 -7.46
N ARG A 575 -22.81 10.23 -7.35
CA ARG A 575 -21.47 9.62 -7.35
C ARG A 575 -20.70 9.88 -8.64
N ALA A 576 -21.37 9.94 -9.79
CA ALA A 576 -20.76 10.24 -11.09
C ALA A 576 -20.30 11.71 -11.17
N LEU A 577 -21.20 12.66 -10.88
CA LEU A 577 -20.90 14.10 -10.90
C LEU A 577 -19.73 14.47 -9.97
N GLN A 578 -19.74 13.94 -8.75
CA GLN A 578 -18.66 14.15 -7.79
C GLN A 578 -17.37 13.36 -8.11
N LYS A 579 -17.38 12.43 -9.07
CA LYS A 579 -16.18 11.79 -9.65
C LYS A 579 -15.60 12.57 -10.84
N GLY A 580 -16.22 13.67 -11.27
CA GLY A 580 -15.78 14.46 -12.43
C GLY A 580 -16.45 14.08 -13.75
N VAL A 581 -17.46 13.21 -13.75
CA VAL A 581 -18.24 12.89 -14.96
C VAL A 581 -18.96 14.13 -15.48
N ARG A 582 -18.93 14.33 -16.80
CA ARG A 582 -19.58 15.45 -17.52
C ARG A 582 -20.60 15.02 -18.56
N GLY A 583 -20.69 13.74 -18.91
CA GLY A 583 -21.83 13.19 -19.65
C GLY A 583 -22.67 12.24 -18.79
N ILE A 584 -23.96 12.54 -18.64
CA ILE A 584 -24.94 11.76 -17.86
C ILE A 584 -26.03 11.26 -18.80
N GLU A 585 -26.45 10.02 -18.64
CA GLU A 585 -27.45 9.37 -19.48
C GLU A 585 -28.68 8.94 -18.65
N LEU A 586 -29.88 9.25 -19.15
CA LEU A 586 -31.16 9.01 -18.50
C LEU A 586 -32.23 8.53 -19.50
N ASP A 587 -32.61 7.25 -19.41
CA ASP A 587 -33.71 6.64 -20.17
C ASP A 587 -35.07 7.17 -19.68
N LEU A 588 -35.85 7.83 -20.54
CA LEU A 588 -37.12 8.43 -20.16
C LEU A 588 -38.29 7.53 -20.52
N TRP A 589 -38.96 6.98 -19.51
CA TRP A 589 -40.14 6.12 -19.66
C TRP A 589 -41.38 6.71 -18.98
N PRO A 590 -42.59 6.47 -19.52
CA PRO A 590 -43.82 6.81 -18.83
C PRO A 590 -43.95 6.02 -17.52
N ASN A 591 -44.51 6.63 -16.48
CA ASN A 591 -44.95 5.88 -15.30
C ASN A 591 -46.14 4.95 -15.64
N PRO A 592 -46.49 3.97 -14.79
CA PRO A 592 -47.55 2.99 -15.10
C PRO A 592 -48.95 3.57 -15.37
N THR A 593 -49.21 4.83 -15.04
CA THR A 593 -50.47 5.54 -15.35
C THR A 593 -50.36 6.52 -16.51
N ASN A 594 -49.21 6.58 -17.20
CA ASN A 594 -48.91 7.49 -18.32
C ASN A 594 -49.12 8.99 -18.00
N THR A 595 -49.01 9.37 -16.73
CA THR A 595 -49.23 10.75 -16.21
C THR A 595 -47.95 11.49 -15.85
N ASP A 596 -46.84 10.79 -15.60
CA ASP A 596 -45.58 11.33 -15.09
C ASP A 596 -44.38 10.56 -15.67
N VAL A 597 -43.18 11.13 -15.57
CA VAL A 597 -41.97 10.56 -16.20
C VAL A 597 -41.03 9.94 -15.16
N ASN A 598 -40.66 8.70 -15.42
CA ASN A 598 -39.70 7.91 -14.68
C ASN A 598 -38.40 7.72 -15.49
N VAL A 599 -37.34 7.34 -14.77
CA VAL A 599 -36.06 6.88 -15.31
C VAL A 599 -35.83 5.45 -14.84
N CYS A 600 -35.63 4.55 -15.79
CA CYS A 600 -35.41 3.10 -15.61
C CYS A 600 -34.96 2.48 -16.93
N HIS A 601 -34.26 1.35 -16.87
CA HIS A 601 -33.89 0.63 -18.09
C HIS A 601 -35.10 -0.13 -18.63
N GLY A 602 -35.46 0.13 -19.89
CA GLY A 602 -36.69 -0.35 -20.48
C GLY A 602 -36.77 -1.87 -20.63
N ARG A 603 -37.97 -2.43 -20.44
CA ARG A 603 -38.29 -3.85 -20.68
C ARG A 603 -37.46 -4.86 -19.86
N THR A 604 -36.87 -4.44 -18.74
CA THR A 604 -36.18 -5.32 -17.77
C THR A 604 -36.84 -5.27 -16.39
N LEU A 605 -36.31 -6.02 -15.42
CA LEU A 605 -36.78 -6.05 -14.03
C LEU A 605 -36.12 -4.95 -13.16
N THR A 606 -35.60 -3.88 -13.78
CA THR A 606 -35.04 -2.75 -13.01
C THR A 606 -36.15 -1.92 -12.36
N SER A 607 -35.93 -1.42 -11.14
CA SER A 607 -36.86 -0.48 -10.50
C SER A 607 -36.77 0.91 -11.16
N SER A 608 -37.63 1.87 -10.78
CA SER A 608 -37.70 3.18 -11.45
C SER A 608 -37.68 4.38 -10.50
N VAL A 609 -37.08 5.49 -10.96
CA VAL A 609 -36.94 6.73 -10.19
C VAL A 609 -37.56 7.91 -10.94
N LYS A 610 -38.36 8.75 -10.28
CA LYS A 610 -39.02 9.91 -10.91
C LYS A 610 -37.99 10.88 -11.48
N LEU A 611 -38.15 11.29 -12.75
CA LEU A 611 -37.23 12.22 -13.44
C LEU A 611 -37.00 13.52 -12.67
N ARG A 612 -38.02 14.07 -12.00
CA ARG A 612 -37.90 15.27 -11.16
C ARG A 612 -36.81 15.15 -10.09
N LYS A 613 -36.62 13.96 -9.51
CA LYS A 613 -35.56 13.73 -8.51
C LYS A 613 -34.17 13.77 -9.16
N CYS A 614 -34.03 13.18 -10.36
CA CYS A 614 -32.79 13.20 -11.12
C CYS A 614 -32.41 14.62 -11.57
N LEU A 615 -33.36 15.40 -12.10
CA LEU A 615 -33.11 16.77 -12.55
C LEU A 615 -32.67 17.69 -11.39
N ASN A 616 -33.35 17.63 -10.24
CA ASN A 616 -32.95 18.39 -9.05
C ASN A 616 -31.53 18.00 -8.60
N VAL A 617 -31.26 16.70 -8.48
CA VAL A 617 -29.91 16.21 -8.11
C VAL A 617 -28.83 16.66 -9.11
N ILE A 618 -29.12 16.68 -10.41
CA ILE A 618 -28.15 17.19 -11.39
C ILE A 618 -27.97 18.71 -11.22
N LYS A 619 -29.03 19.48 -10.93
CA LYS A 619 -28.90 20.92 -10.63
C LYS A 619 -27.95 21.17 -9.45
N ASP A 620 -28.13 20.40 -8.37
CA ASP A 620 -27.42 20.60 -7.11
C ASP A 620 -25.95 20.16 -7.19
N TYR A 621 -25.63 19.15 -8.01
CA TYR A 621 -24.29 18.54 -8.08
C TYR A 621 -23.52 18.75 -9.40
N ALA A 622 -24.13 19.34 -10.45
CA ALA A 622 -23.53 19.45 -11.80
C ALA A 622 -22.09 20.00 -11.79
N PHE A 623 -21.87 21.08 -11.03
CA PHE A 623 -20.61 21.81 -11.00
C PHE A 623 -19.78 21.55 -9.72
N TYR A 624 -20.15 20.52 -8.94
CA TYR A 624 -19.48 20.16 -7.67
C TYR A 624 -17.96 19.96 -7.82
N SER A 625 -17.53 19.36 -8.95
CA SER A 625 -16.13 19.01 -9.19
C SER A 625 -15.44 19.86 -10.26
N SER A 626 -16.16 20.75 -10.96
CA SER A 626 -15.63 21.75 -11.91
C SER A 626 -16.75 22.64 -12.46
N ASP A 627 -16.44 23.89 -12.81
CA ASP A 627 -17.35 24.80 -13.53
C ASP A 627 -17.59 24.45 -15.01
N TYR A 628 -16.87 23.48 -15.60
CA TYR A 628 -17.07 23.13 -17.01
C TYR A 628 -18.40 22.38 -17.26
N PRO A 629 -18.99 22.50 -18.47
CA PRO A 629 -20.38 22.11 -18.74
C PRO A 629 -20.69 20.63 -18.50
N VAL A 630 -21.94 20.36 -18.16
CA VAL A 630 -22.51 19.00 -18.07
C VAL A 630 -23.46 18.76 -19.24
N ILE A 631 -23.30 17.62 -19.92
CA ILE A 631 -24.18 17.12 -20.97
C ILE A 631 -25.11 16.08 -20.35
N ILE A 632 -26.43 16.24 -20.53
CA ILE A 632 -27.43 15.23 -20.19
C ILE A 632 -27.96 14.65 -21.50
N THR A 633 -27.74 13.36 -21.72
CA THR A 633 -28.33 12.59 -22.82
C THR A 633 -29.65 11.98 -22.35
N PHE A 634 -30.74 12.27 -23.06
CA PHE A 634 -32.02 11.59 -22.90
C PHE A 634 -32.23 10.57 -24.02
N GLU A 635 -32.35 9.29 -23.65
CA GLU A 635 -32.94 8.25 -24.50
C GLU A 635 -34.47 8.32 -24.29
N ASP A 636 -35.22 8.75 -25.31
CA ASP A 636 -36.62 9.18 -25.16
C ASP A 636 -37.62 8.12 -25.66
N HIS A 637 -38.40 7.57 -24.73
CA HIS A 637 -39.50 6.64 -25.02
C HIS A 637 -40.88 7.24 -24.70
N LEU A 638 -40.99 8.57 -24.66
CA LEU A 638 -42.20 9.29 -24.26
C LEU A 638 -43.10 9.67 -25.45
N ASN A 639 -44.40 9.77 -25.16
CA ASN A 639 -45.36 10.42 -26.06
C ASN A 639 -45.23 11.96 -26.02
N ARG A 640 -45.80 12.63 -27.03
CA ARG A 640 -45.75 14.09 -27.22
C ARG A 640 -46.21 14.92 -26.01
N SER A 641 -47.20 14.45 -25.24
CA SER A 641 -47.67 15.12 -24.02
C SER A 641 -46.62 15.06 -22.90
N LEU A 642 -46.05 13.87 -22.66
CA LEU A 642 -44.98 13.70 -21.68
C LEU A 642 -43.67 14.39 -22.10
N ARG A 643 -43.33 14.43 -23.40
CA ARG A 643 -42.21 15.24 -23.94
C ARG A 643 -42.36 16.73 -23.58
N ALA A 644 -43.55 17.31 -23.79
CA ALA A 644 -43.83 18.69 -23.40
C ALA A 644 -43.68 18.90 -21.88
N LYS A 645 -44.14 17.93 -21.08
CA LYS A 645 -43.95 17.93 -19.61
C LYS A 645 -42.48 17.91 -19.21
N VAL A 646 -41.64 17.10 -19.87
CA VAL A 646 -40.18 17.08 -19.66
C VAL A 646 -39.57 18.42 -20.02
N ALA A 647 -39.90 19.00 -21.17
CA ALA A 647 -39.36 20.30 -21.58
C ALA A 647 -39.68 21.41 -20.56
N ILE A 648 -40.89 21.43 -19.99
CA ILE A 648 -41.27 22.33 -18.89
C ILE A 648 -40.46 22.02 -17.62
N MET A 649 -40.32 20.76 -17.23
CA MET A 649 -39.57 20.36 -16.03
C MET A 649 -38.06 20.71 -16.14
N VAL A 650 -37.44 20.51 -17.29
CA VAL A 650 -36.04 20.84 -17.56
C VAL A 650 -35.82 22.36 -17.51
N LYS A 651 -36.68 23.14 -18.18
CA LYS A 651 -36.65 24.62 -18.11
C LYS A 651 -36.82 25.14 -16.69
N ASN A 652 -37.83 24.67 -15.97
CA ASN A 652 -38.13 25.14 -14.61
C ASN A 652 -37.06 24.71 -13.59
N THR A 653 -36.36 23.59 -13.82
CA THR A 653 -35.29 23.15 -12.92
C THR A 653 -33.99 23.93 -13.17
N PHE A 654 -33.53 24.01 -14.42
CA PHE A 654 -32.21 24.55 -14.75
C PHE A 654 -32.18 26.05 -15.06
N GLY A 655 -33.27 26.63 -15.57
CA GLY A 655 -33.34 28.07 -15.90
C GLY A 655 -32.15 28.52 -16.75
N ASP A 656 -31.45 29.56 -16.29
CA ASP A 656 -30.27 30.14 -16.96
C ASP A 656 -29.05 29.22 -17.05
N MET A 657 -29.05 28.08 -16.34
CA MET A 657 -28.02 27.04 -16.51
C MET A 657 -28.19 26.34 -17.88
N LEU A 658 -29.39 26.30 -18.46
CA LEU A 658 -29.67 25.60 -19.71
C LEU A 658 -29.05 26.31 -20.94
N VAL A 659 -28.31 25.59 -21.77
CA VAL A 659 -27.88 26.10 -23.09
C VAL A 659 -29.10 26.18 -24.02
N GLN A 660 -29.40 27.37 -24.53
CA GLN A 660 -30.44 27.58 -25.53
C GLN A 660 -29.81 27.70 -26.93
N PRO A 661 -30.25 26.89 -27.93
CA PRO A 661 -29.78 27.07 -29.31
C PRO A 661 -30.34 28.37 -29.90
N LYS A 662 -29.49 29.13 -30.60
CA LYS A 662 -29.92 30.29 -31.40
C LYS A 662 -30.73 29.78 -32.60
N LYS A 663 -31.97 30.26 -32.76
CA LYS A 663 -32.96 29.69 -33.68
C LYS A 663 -32.52 29.58 -35.14
N ASP A 664 -31.76 30.56 -35.64
CA ASP A 664 -31.56 30.77 -37.08
C ASP A 664 -30.10 30.62 -37.55
N SER A 665 -29.21 30.08 -36.70
CA SER A 665 -27.80 29.85 -37.06
C SER A 665 -27.50 28.37 -37.30
N LYS A 666 -27.14 28.00 -38.54
CA LYS A 666 -26.48 26.71 -38.81
C LYS A 666 -25.18 26.63 -37.99
N ILE A 667 -25.12 25.71 -37.03
CA ILE A 667 -23.96 25.57 -36.14
C ILE A 667 -22.83 24.88 -36.91
N THR A 668 -21.93 25.67 -37.49
CA THR A 668 -20.74 25.20 -38.24
C THR A 668 -19.56 24.84 -37.36
N LYS A 669 -19.56 25.29 -36.09
CA LYS A 669 -18.52 25.04 -35.08
C LYS A 669 -19.18 24.98 -33.71
N LEU A 670 -18.84 23.98 -32.90
CA LEU A 670 -19.33 23.89 -31.52
C LEU A 670 -18.60 24.91 -30.62
N PRO A 671 -19.28 25.46 -29.58
CA PRO A 671 -18.67 26.36 -28.61
C PRO A 671 -17.57 25.67 -27.78
N SER A 672 -16.74 26.46 -27.11
CA SER A 672 -15.69 25.93 -26.23
C SER A 672 -16.23 25.56 -24.83
N PRO A 673 -15.52 24.70 -24.08
CA PRO A 673 -15.82 24.49 -22.66
C PRO A 673 -15.78 25.79 -21.84
N ALA A 674 -14.89 26.74 -22.20
CA ALA A 674 -14.81 28.04 -21.53
C ALA A 674 -16.06 28.91 -21.73
N ASP A 675 -16.63 28.95 -22.94
CA ASP A 675 -17.87 29.68 -23.26
C ASP A 675 -19.09 29.11 -22.52
N LEU A 676 -19.01 27.84 -22.12
CA LEU A 676 -20.07 27.05 -21.53
C LEU A 676 -19.93 26.83 -20.02
N LYS A 677 -19.09 27.62 -19.34
CA LYS A 677 -18.94 27.50 -17.88
C LYS A 677 -20.28 27.66 -17.14
N ARG A 678 -20.53 26.73 -16.23
CA ARG A 678 -21.74 26.57 -15.41
C ARG A 678 -23.03 26.40 -16.24
N LYS A 679 -22.91 25.81 -17.44
CA LYS A 679 -24.04 25.48 -18.32
C LYS A 679 -24.31 23.96 -18.42
N ILE A 680 -25.57 23.64 -18.69
CA ILE A 680 -26.10 22.29 -18.92
C ILE A 680 -26.58 22.20 -20.37
N ILE A 681 -26.03 21.25 -21.12
CA ILE A 681 -26.45 20.88 -22.47
C ILE A 681 -27.43 19.71 -22.36
N ILE A 682 -28.53 19.75 -23.12
CA ILE A 682 -29.38 18.58 -23.35
C ILE A 682 -29.05 18.01 -24.73
N SER A 683 -28.75 16.71 -24.78
CA SER A 683 -28.61 15.92 -25.99
C SER A 683 -29.74 14.89 -26.06
N THR A 684 -30.35 14.70 -27.23
CA THR A 684 -31.32 13.64 -27.46
C THR A 684 -31.47 13.40 -28.96
N LYS A 685 -32.02 12.24 -29.34
CA LYS A 685 -32.34 11.92 -30.74
C LYS A 685 -33.53 12.80 -31.17
N PRO A 686 -33.58 13.32 -32.42
CA PRO A 686 -34.78 13.98 -32.91
C PRO A 686 -35.97 12.99 -32.88
N PRO A 687 -37.20 13.45 -32.60
CA PRO A 687 -38.36 12.55 -32.56
C PRO A 687 -38.66 12.00 -33.95
N ASN A 688 -38.89 10.69 -34.06
CA ASN A 688 -39.44 10.09 -35.27
C ASN A 688 -40.89 10.56 -35.45
N GLU A 689 -41.15 11.37 -36.47
CA GLU A 689 -42.50 11.84 -36.84
C GLU A 689 -43.39 10.69 -37.35
N SER A 690 -42.80 9.57 -37.76
CA SER A 690 -43.48 8.38 -38.31
C SER A 690 -44.15 7.46 -37.28
N LEU A 691 -44.32 7.90 -36.03
CA LEU A 691 -44.96 7.12 -34.94
C LEU A 691 -46.20 7.80 -34.35
N GLU A 692 -46.67 8.94 -34.88
CA GLU A 692 -47.81 9.68 -34.30
C GLU A 692 -49.22 9.22 -34.78
N THR A 693 -49.35 8.09 -35.50
CA THR A 693 -50.61 7.69 -36.18
C THR A 693 -51.37 6.48 -35.62
N GLU A 694 -50.82 5.71 -34.67
CA GLU A 694 -51.46 4.46 -34.18
C GLU A 694 -51.93 4.50 -32.72
N THR A 695 -52.99 5.29 -32.42
CA THR A 695 -53.84 5.06 -31.23
C THR A 695 -55.30 5.41 -31.52
N ASN A 696 -56.06 4.53 -32.17
CA ASN A 696 -57.52 4.65 -32.22
C ASN A 696 -58.31 3.36 -32.52
N THR A 697 -58.08 2.29 -31.75
CA THR A 697 -58.98 1.12 -31.73
C THR A 697 -59.06 0.52 -30.31
N PRO A 698 -60.19 0.61 -29.60
CA PRO A 698 -60.39 -0.12 -28.34
C PRO A 698 -60.79 -1.57 -28.64
N GLN A 699 -60.07 -2.53 -28.08
CA GLN A 699 -60.53 -3.94 -28.00
C GLN A 699 -61.11 -4.23 -26.62
N LYS A 700 -62.03 -5.20 -26.58
CA LYS A 700 -62.85 -5.59 -25.42
C LYS A 700 -62.16 -6.62 -24.55
#